data_AF-A0A521TXR8-F1
#
_entry.id   AF-A0A521TXR8-F1
#
_cell.length_a   1.000
_cell.length_b   1.000
_cell.length_c   1.000
_cell.angle_alpha   90.00
_cell.angle_beta   90.00
_cell.angle_gamma   90.00
#
_symmetry.space_group_name_H-M   'P 1'
#
loop_
_entity.id
_entity.type
_entity.pdbx_description
1 polymer ?
#
loop_
_entity_poly.entity_id
_entity_poly.type
_entity_poly.pdbx_seq_one_letter_code
_entity_poly.pdbx_strand_id
1 'polypeptide(L)'
;MTRMRNLAIALLSASLGACGSDPVVNPPADAGTDTGSPMDVPVVDTGADAGTDTGPGDTGPRDTGADRPDAGPTCGTLPITPVARPTSGDTARVMGDTTAAYMAQNPGTRPTANSPVRPPASNATCVPSRGQVVYSYTTGAMPTALRISTTNPGTGRTFDTVLWVTNRCLTTLTAAACNDDDPEFAAAADRRVSSSVTTQVFAPNTTVFVVLGGFYPPATGGATTDRGPFELSIQELPPVAMGGACRIDGRTQICDSSVTPALTCVGNDPGSEMGTCRVRGSVAGSICRTSEPACDTGLTCSAGNICQTTVPSGMPCDAFRTCEAGSTCLSTVSFSIRGICTRSGTAIGAACRPVGATGGRCDTGLVCSADIDPTDTTPSCVQQAAPGGACAVNRVMCAVGETCITVHGGLIGNCRPNGTVAGAACRSGAGMMPCDGTLQCRAPGEGAATRCINVVAMGATCDETHDCADGSRCFLTDLSDRFVGRCGVDGGLGGGCNATGAACSGTLTCSSTETPENGLCQNVVAAGMPCNRPVDRCAEGLNCVLNEGSLTAGTCRAEGSVAGSECRAGDMPCGAGLTCSSSALSAGFCQTNAAAGGMCNPLQGTIRCPMGQVCGATAYNRGTCAALTGMETEPNDSPSAVMASPISTTTTRGGSLPFGDVDCVAVTVPANGSVTALVSDGNGRCPAPFPGGISLDMYGIDGTTWRGASSNSALGRCAMIDGTRAAVFPYANNLPAGVYYVCARGFRDTTTTTGAIGSYVLSVSASPAP
;
A
#
# COMPACT_ATOMS: atom_id res chain seq x y z
N MET A 1 34.44 9.85 -63.02
CA MET A 1 34.14 11.16 -63.64
C MET A 1 34.05 12.20 -62.52
N THR A 2 35.03 13.11 -62.46
CA THR A 2 34.91 14.59 -62.23
C THR A 2 33.70 15.10 -61.42
N ARG A 3 33.77 16.01 -60.43
CA ARG A 3 34.81 16.92 -59.91
C ARG A 3 34.26 17.63 -58.65
N MET A 4 35.17 18.17 -57.84
CA MET A 4 35.02 18.98 -56.60
C MET A 4 34.12 20.23 -56.68
N ARG A 5 33.63 20.71 -55.50
CA ARG A 5 33.93 22.08 -55.02
C ARG A 5 33.67 22.30 -53.51
N ASN A 6 34.59 23.05 -52.91
CA ASN A 6 34.73 23.49 -51.53
C ASN A 6 33.75 24.62 -51.13
N LEU A 7 33.49 24.76 -49.82
CA LEU A 7 33.53 26.06 -49.12
C LEU A 7 33.84 25.85 -47.62
N ALA A 8 34.64 26.75 -47.04
CA ALA A 8 35.18 26.70 -45.69
C ALA A 8 34.96 28.04 -44.95
N ILE A 9 35.14 28.01 -43.62
CA ILE A 9 35.40 29.11 -42.63
C ILE A 9 34.12 29.85 -42.16
N ALA A 10 33.80 30.06 -40.87
CA ALA A 10 34.56 30.54 -39.70
C ALA A 10 34.01 29.94 -38.36
N LEU A 11 34.83 29.45 -37.41
CA LEU A 11 35.55 30.16 -36.33
C LEU A 11 34.66 30.77 -35.23
N LEU A 12 34.55 30.07 -34.09
CA LEU A 12 34.44 30.67 -32.75
C LEU A 12 34.97 29.65 -31.71
N SER A 13 36.25 29.83 -31.39
CA SER A 13 36.97 29.16 -30.31
C SER A 13 36.87 30.01 -29.04
N ALA A 14 36.33 29.43 -27.97
CA ALA A 14 36.55 29.88 -26.60
C ALA A 14 37.22 28.74 -25.84
N SER A 15 38.49 28.95 -25.53
CA SER A 15 39.35 28.12 -24.68
C SER A 15 38.95 28.23 -23.22
N LEU A 16 38.71 27.09 -22.55
CA LEU A 16 38.79 27.00 -21.08
C LEU A 16 40.09 26.28 -20.73
N GLY A 17 41.05 27.04 -20.19
CA GLY A 17 42.23 26.51 -19.55
C GLY A 17 41.88 25.97 -18.17
N ALA A 18 42.22 24.70 -17.93
CA ALA A 18 42.17 24.09 -16.61
C ALA A 18 43.60 24.00 -16.05
N CYS A 19 44.00 25.03 -15.33
CA CYS A 19 45.08 25.00 -14.34
C CYS A 19 44.60 25.84 -13.15
N GLY A 20 44.22 25.18 -12.07
CA GLY A 20 43.73 25.81 -10.85
C GLY A 20 43.67 24.78 -9.74
N SER A 21 44.81 24.54 -9.11
CA SER A 21 44.94 23.83 -7.85
C SER A 21 44.34 24.66 -6.73
N ASP A 22 43.20 24.23 -6.17
CA ASP A 22 42.64 24.85 -4.97
C ASP A 22 43.32 24.31 -3.70
N PRO A 23 43.56 25.18 -2.70
CA PRO A 23 44.34 24.87 -1.52
C PRO A 23 43.52 24.12 -0.46
N VAL A 24 44.20 23.20 0.21
CA VAL A 24 43.76 22.56 1.45
C VAL A 24 43.55 23.63 2.52
N VAL A 25 42.30 23.81 2.94
CA VAL A 25 41.94 24.59 4.14
C VAL A 25 42.05 23.66 5.34
N ASN A 26 43.16 23.76 6.08
CA ASN A 26 43.27 23.24 7.43
C ASN A 26 42.38 24.07 8.38
N PRO A 27 41.52 23.45 9.20
CA PRO A 27 40.94 24.17 10.34
C PRO A 27 42.04 24.45 11.39
N PRO A 28 42.02 25.62 12.03
CA PRO A 28 43.02 25.96 13.05
C PRO A 28 42.84 25.07 14.28
N ALA A 29 43.94 24.45 14.69
CA ALA A 29 44.13 23.95 16.03
C ALA A 29 44.30 25.14 16.98
N ASP A 30 43.36 25.31 17.90
CA ASP A 30 43.58 26.06 19.15
C ASP A 30 42.55 25.61 20.19
N ALA A 31 43.01 24.75 21.10
CA ALA A 31 42.47 24.65 22.45
C ALA A 31 43.64 24.33 23.36
N GLY A 32 44.18 25.38 23.98
CA GLY A 32 45.23 25.29 24.98
C GLY A 32 44.82 24.38 26.13
N THR A 33 45.77 23.55 26.53
CA THR A 33 45.82 22.91 27.83
C THR A 33 45.86 23.99 28.91
N ASP A 34 44.83 24.07 29.74
CA ASP A 34 44.94 24.74 31.04
C ASP A 34 45.12 23.68 32.13
N THR A 35 46.29 23.75 32.74
CA THR A 35 46.76 22.91 33.83
C THR A 35 46.55 23.65 35.15
N GLY A 36 45.67 23.12 36.00
CA GLY A 36 45.88 23.07 37.46
C GLY A 36 45.31 24.22 38.30
N SER A 37 44.32 23.91 39.15
CA SER A 37 44.50 23.79 40.61
C SER A 37 43.18 23.41 41.33
N PRO A 38 43.25 22.85 42.56
CA PRO A 38 42.19 22.00 43.15
C PRO A 38 41.35 22.71 44.24
N MET A 39 40.41 21.95 44.83
CA MET A 39 39.49 22.25 45.95
C MET A 39 38.13 22.85 45.49
N ASP A 40 36.95 22.40 45.92
CA ASP A 40 36.51 21.78 47.18
C ASP A 40 35.39 20.73 47.00
N VAL A 41 35.38 19.76 47.91
CA VAL A 41 34.31 18.76 48.11
C VAL A 41 33.29 19.32 49.11
N PRO A 42 31.96 19.31 48.86
CA PRO A 42 31.01 19.48 49.93
C PRO A 42 30.87 18.16 50.69
N VAL A 43 31.39 18.20 51.91
CA VAL A 43 31.22 17.20 52.96
C VAL A 43 29.73 17.06 53.32
N VAL A 44 29.33 15.81 53.51
CA VAL A 44 28.08 15.37 54.13
C VAL A 44 27.97 15.94 55.53
N ASP A 45 26.98 16.81 55.78
CA ASP A 45 26.64 17.26 57.12
C ASP A 45 25.61 16.30 57.72
N THR A 46 26.03 15.59 58.78
CA THR A 46 25.21 14.76 59.65
C THR A 46 25.13 15.45 61.00
N GLY A 47 24.29 16.48 61.08
CA GLY A 47 24.00 17.19 62.32
C GLY A 47 22.83 16.53 63.05
N ALA A 48 23.17 15.72 64.05
CA ALA A 48 22.26 15.35 65.12
C ALA A 48 22.07 16.55 66.06
N ASP A 49 20.82 16.98 66.24
CA ASP A 49 20.46 17.89 67.35
C ASP A 49 19.43 17.21 68.24
N ALA A 50 19.94 16.75 69.38
CA ALA A 50 19.17 16.35 70.55
C ALA A 50 19.13 17.55 71.49
N GLY A 51 17.94 18.12 71.70
CA GLY A 51 17.75 19.26 72.58
C GLY A 51 16.29 19.45 72.97
N THR A 52 15.96 18.92 74.13
CA THR A 52 14.68 18.97 74.85
C THR A 52 14.19 20.38 75.16
N ASP A 53 12.92 20.67 74.92
CA ASP A 53 12.15 21.58 75.77
C ASP A 53 10.77 20.98 76.11
N THR A 54 10.44 21.16 77.37
CA THR A 54 9.37 20.62 78.18
C THR A 54 8.12 21.50 78.13
N GLY A 55 6.95 20.90 77.87
CA GLY A 55 5.65 21.58 78.00
C GLY A 55 4.50 20.57 78.06
N PRO A 56 3.57 20.64 79.04
CA PRO A 56 2.69 19.52 79.38
C PRO A 56 1.32 19.61 78.69
N GLY A 57 0.80 18.43 78.33
CA GLY A 57 -0.63 18.16 78.31
C GLY A 57 -1.32 18.31 76.95
N ASP A 58 -1.47 17.18 76.26
CA ASP A 58 -2.81 16.81 75.81
C ASP A 58 -2.92 15.28 75.63
N THR A 59 -3.74 14.66 76.47
CA THR A 59 -4.08 13.24 76.40
C THR A 59 -5.30 13.07 75.50
N GLY A 60 -5.07 13.04 74.19
CA GLY A 60 -6.03 12.57 73.19
C GLY A 60 -5.54 11.26 72.56
N PRO A 61 -6.42 10.28 72.26
CA PRO A 61 -6.02 9.00 71.72
C PRO A 61 -5.40 9.20 70.33
N ARG A 62 -4.13 8.80 70.20
CA ARG A 62 -3.36 8.77 68.95
C ARG A 62 -4.06 7.84 67.96
N ASP A 63 -4.71 8.42 66.97
CA ASP A 63 -5.17 7.73 65.78
C ASP A 63 -3.94 7.45 64.91
N THR A 64 -3.46 6.21 64.90
CA THR A 64 -2.42 5.71 64.00
C THR A 64 -3.00 5.47 62.61
N GLY A 65 -3.64 6.49 62.04
CA GLY A 65 -3.91 6.54 60.61
C GLY A 65 -2.60 6.77 59.90
N ALA A 66 -2.07 5.73 59.25
CA ALA A 66 -0.98 5.90 58.30
C ALA A 66 -1.40 6.97 57.29
N ASP A 67 -0.66 8.09 57.25
CA ASP A 67 -0.81 9.13 56.25
C ASP A 67 -0.78 8.44 54.88
N ARG A 68 -1.96 8.34 54.28
CA ARG A 68 -2.15 7.81 52.93
C ARG A 68 -1.31 8.73 52.04
N PRO A 69 -0.31 8.21 51.30
CA PRO A 69 0.51 9.04 50.44
C PRO A 69 -0.43 9.84 49.53
N ASP A 70 -0.25 11.16 49.52
CA ASP A 70 -1.05 12.08 48.72
C ASP A 70 -1.21 11.48 47.32
N ALA A 71 -2.46 11.27 46.91
CA ALA A 71 -2.76 10.73 45.61
C ALA A 71 -2.09 11.63 44.57
N GLY A 72 -1.03 11.14 43.94
CA GLY A 72 -0.25 11.90 42.95
C GLY A 72 -1.14 12.46 41.84
N PRO A 73 -0.61 13.34 40.99
CA PRO A 73 -1.38 13.95 39.92
C PRO A 73 -2.05 12.87 39.04
N THR A 74 -3.36 12.98 38.83
CA THR A 74 -4.13 12.05 38.00
C THR A 74 -4.68 12.71 36.75
N CYS A 75 -4.86 11.91 35.71
CA CYS A 75 -5.62 12.25 34.53
C CYS A 75 -6.98 11.57 34.55
N GLY A 76 -7.99 12.31 35.03
CA GLY A 76 -9.23 11.69 35.50
C GLY A 76 -8.91 10.74 36.65
N THR A 77 -9.19 9.45 36.47
CA THR A 77 -8.88 8.40 37.45
C THR A 77 -7.54 7.70 37.22
N LEU A 78 -6.80 8.06 36.17
CA LEU A 78 -5.55 7.38 35.81
C LEU A 78 -4.36 8.07 36.48
N PRO A 79 -3.48 7.32 37.17
CA PRO A 79 -2.26 7.89 37.74
C PRO A 79 -1.31 8.36 36.63
N ILE A 80 -0.68 9.52 36.81
CA ILE A 80 0.30 10.06 35.88
C ILE A 80 1.71 9.65 36.31
N THR A 81 2.46 9.04 35.38
CA THR A 81 3.87 8.71 35.58
C THR A 81 4.74 9.74 34.85
N PRO A 82 5.55 10.54 35.55
CA PRO A 82 6.45 11.48 34.89
C PRO A 82 7.58 10.74 34.17
N VAL A 83 7.84 11.12 32.91
CA VAL A 83 8.96 10.62 32.11
C VAL A 83 10.08 11.65 32.15
N ALA A 84 11.24 11.22 32.65
CA ALA A 84 12.41 12.09 32.70
C ALA A 84 12.90 12.42 31.30
N ARG A 85 13.11 13.72 31.03
CA ARG A 85 13.76 14.19 29.81
C ARG A 85 15.26 13.90 29.90
N PRO A 86 15.86 13.22 28.91
CA PRO A 86 17.30 12.97 28.90
C PRO A 86 18.11 14.27 28.79
N THR A 87 19.21 14.36 29.54
CA THR A 87 20.15 15.50 29.56
C THR A 87 21.10 15.51 28.36
N SER A 88 21.37 14.35 27.75
CA SER A 88 22.21 14.20 26.56
C SER A 88 21.68 13.09 25.66
N GLY A 89 20.94 13.43 24.61
CA GLY A 89 20.49 12.48 23.59
C GLY A 89 18.97 12.42 23.41
N ASP A 90 18.56 12.21 22.17
CA ASP A 90 17.29 12.67 21.60
C ASP A 90 16.03 11.90 22.06
N THR A 91 16.13 10.84 22.86
CA THR A 91 14.99 9.92 23.10
C THR A 91 14.88 9.44 24.55
N ALA A 92 13.78 9.76 25.22
CA ALA A 92 13.38 9.15 26.48
C ALA A 92 12.79 7.75 26.22
N ARG A 93 13.12 6.77 27.07
CA ARG A 93 12.59 5.41 26.99
C ARG A 93 11.98 4.97 28.31
N VAL A 94 10.84 4.32 28.25
CA VAL A 94 10.13 3.79 29.41
C VAL A 94 9.67 2.38 29.10
N MET A 95 10.01 1.44 29.98
CA MET A 95 9.39 0.11 29.99
C MET A 95 8.13 0.16 30.84
N GLY A 96 7.06 -0.44 30.35
CA GLY A 96 5.82 -0.59 31.08
C GLY A 96 5.11 -1.89 30.73
N ASP A 97 3.99 -2.12 31.40
CA ASP A 97 3.15 -3.28 31.14
C ASP A 97 1.68 -2.87 31.22
N THR A 98 0.92 -3.17 30.17
CA THR A 98 -0.52 -2.98 30.08
C THR A 98 -1.30 -4.27 30.39
N THR A 99 -0.71 -5.31 30.99
CA THR A 99 -1.42 -6.57 31.32
C THR A 99 -2.74 -6.38 32.08
N ALA A 100 -2.95 -5.24 32.74
CA ALA A 100 -4.20 -4.82 33.37
C ALA A 100 -5.14 -3.95 32.49
N ALA A 101 -4.88 -3.84 31.18
CA ALA A 101 -5.30 -2.66 30.43
C ALA A 101 -5.52 -2.77 28.92
N TYR A 102 -6.62 -2.16 28.44
CA TYR A 102 -6.95 -2.03 27.02
C TYR A 102 -7.67 -0.71 26.70
N MET A 103 -7.80 -0.39 25.42
CA MET A 103 -8.45 0.76 24.79
C MET A 103 -9.41 0.29 23.70
N ALA A 104 -10.69 0.67 23.81
CA ALA A 104 -11.66 0.45 22.74
C ALA A 104 -11.66 1.64 21.77
N GLN A 105 -11.34 1.39 20.49
CA GLN A 105 -11.64 2.35 19.43
C GLN A 105 -13.08 2.15 18.94
N ASN A 106 -13.82 3.26 18.80
CA ASN A 106 -15.03 3.23 17.99
C ASN A 106 -14.64 3.06 16.51
N PRO A 107 -15.32 2.20 15.72
CA PRO A 107 -14.97 1.87 14.32
C PRO A 107 -15.15 3.02 13.31
N GLY A 108 -15.13 4.29 13.74
CA GLY A 108 -15.25 5.46 12.87
C GLY A 108 -13.90 5.88 12.28
N THR A 109 -13.80 5.82 10.95
CA THR A 109 -12.75 6.40 10.08
C THR A 109 -11.33 6.39 10.64
N ARG A 110 -10.54 5.35 10.28
CA ARG A 110 -9.10 5.28 10.55
C ARG A 110 -8.41 6.58 10.09
N PRO A 111 -7.67 7.30 10.96
CA PRO A 111 -6.82 8.39 10.49
C PRO A 111 -5.79 7.81 9.51
N THR A 112 -5.63 8.46 8.36
CA THR A 112 -4.67 8.01 7.36
C THR A 112 -3.25 8.18 7.89
N ALA A 113 -2.50 7.09 7.83
CA ALA A 113 -1.13 6.83 8.30
C ALA A 113 -0.02 7.90 8.08
N ASN A 114 -0.31 9.00 7.37
CA ASN A 114 0.70 9.92 6.85
C ASN A 114 0.53 11.39 7.27
N SER A 115 -0.42 11.71 8.14
CA SER A 115 -0.57 13.08 8.67
C SER A 115 0.05 13.19 10.06
N PRO A 116 0.87 14.22 10.35
CA PRO A 116 1.21 14.58 11.73
C PRO A 116 -0.08 14.67 12.53
N VAL A 117 -0.14 13.98 13.66
CA VAL A 117 -1.35 13.97 14.47
C VAL A 117 -1.54 15.36 15.05
N ARG A 118 -2.46 16.11 14.43
CA ARG A 118 -2.99 17.33 15.03
C ARG A 118 -3.98 16.91 16.12
N PRO A 119 -3.94 17.52 17.31
CA PRO A 119 -5.10 17.52 18.20
C PRO A 119 -6.31 18.00 17.38
N PRO A 120 -7.35 17.18 17.16
CA PRO A 120 -8.40 17.51 16.21
C PRO A 120 -9.35 18.58 16.77
N ALA A 121 -10.03 19.29 15.86
CA ALA A 121 -11.19 20.11 16.19
C ALA A 121 -12.52 19.32 16.13
N SER A 122 -12.53 18.07 15.64
CA SER A 122 -13.72 17.21 15.55
C SER A 122 -13.43 15.71 15.70
N ASN A 123 -14.46 14.96 16.11
CA ASN A 123 -14.40 13.77 16.95
C ASN A 123 -14.17 12.43 16.20
N ALA A 124 -13.02 11.79 16.37
CA ALA A 124 -12.97 10.34 16.60
C ALA A 124 -12.86 10.13 18.13
N THR A 125 -13.60 9.16 18.68
CA THR A 125 -13.68 8.96 20.14
C THR A 125 -12.97 7.67 20.51
N CYS A 126 -11.82 7.77 21.16
CA CYS A 126 -11.26 6.67 21.94
C CYS A 126 -11.97 6.66 23.28
N VAL A 127 -12.68 5.57 23.57
CA VAL A 127 -13.48 5.49 24.80
C VAL A 127 -12.54 5.14 25.96
N PRO A 128 -12.49 5.97 27.03
CA PRO A 128 -11.74 5.63 28.22
C PRO A 128 -12.14 4.24 28.72
N SER A 129 -11.16 3.37 28.91
CA SER A 129 -11.37 1.99 29.38
C SER A 129 -10.44 1.71 30.55
N ARG A 130 -10.81 0.71 31.36
CA ARG A 130 -10.01 0.33 32.52
C ARG A 130 -8.65 -0.16 32.04
N GLY A 131 -7.58 0.41 32.63
CA GLY A 131 -6.22 -0.03 32.35
C GLY A 131 -5.20 0.98 31.86
N GLN A 132 -5.64 2.01 31.16
CA GLN A 132 -4.73 2.89 30.43
C GLN A 132 -3.63 3.46 31.33
N VAL A 133 -2.42 3.55 30.80
CA VAL A 133 -1.29 4.20 31.48
C VAL A 133 -1.11 5.59 30.92
N VAL A 134 -0.83 6.56 31.80
CA VAL A 134 -0.62 7.96 31.42
C VAL A 134 0.79 8.36 31.81
N TYR A 135 1.53 8.84 30.82
CA TYR A 135 2.85 9.41 30.98
C TYR A 135 2.79 10.92 30.80
N SER A 136 3.47 11.68 31.64
CA SER A 136 3.68 13.12 31.40
C SER A 136 5.13 13.36 30.97
N TYR A 137 5.31 14.13 29.89
CA TYR A 137 6.60 14.50 29.34
C TYR A 137 6.63 16.02 29.11
N THR A 138 7.64 16.70 29.63
CA THR A 138 7.81 18.16 29.42
C THR A 138 8.88 18.40 28.37
N THR A 139 8.52 19.11 27.29
CA THR A 139 9.45 19.44 26.21
C THR A 139 10.57 20.37 26.68
N GLY A 140 11.67 20.39 25.95
CA GLY A 140 12.81 21.26 26.22
C GLY A 140 12.57 22.76 26.08
N ALA A 141 13.67 23.50 26.20
CA ALA A 141 13.70 24.96 26.04
C ALA A 141 13.53 25.44 24.60
N MET A 142 13.49 24.54 23.62
CA MET A 142 13.30 24.84 22.20
C MET A 142 11.94 24.31 21.72
N PRO A 143 11.29 24.98 20.75
CA PRO A 143 10.12 24.41 20.09
C PRO A 143 10.47 23.05 19.49
N THR A 144 9.60 22.06 19.64
CA THR A 144 9.88 20.68 19.21
C THR A 144 8.60 19.93 18.92
N ALA A 145 8.62 19.06 17.91
CA ALA A 145 7.62 18.01 17.78
C ALA A 145 8.10 16.76 18.52
N LEU A 146 7.18 15.90 18.91
CA LEU A 146 7.49 14.62 19.54
C LEU A 146 7.24 13.49 18.56
N ARG A 147 8.22 12.60 18.37
CA ARG A 147 8.02 11.27 17.79
C ARG A 147 7.90 10.29 18.94
N ILE A 148 6.72 9.70 19.06
CA ILE A 148 6.34 8.83 20.17
C ILE A 148 6.02 7.47 19.59
N SER A 149 6.72 6.43 20.03
CA SER A 149 6.57 5.10 19.45
C SER A 149 6.54 4.04 20.53
N THR A 150 5.70 3.03 20.33
CA THR A 150 5.77 1.74 21.02
C THR A 150 6.38 0.66 20.12
N THR A 151 6.82 1.00 18.91
CA THR A 151 7.46 0.10 17.94
C THR A 151 8.91 -0.19 18.29
N ASN A 152 9.14 -0.56 19.55
CA ASN A 152 10.45 -0.76 20.13
C ASN A 152 10.68 -2.23 20.47
N PRO A 153 11.94 -2.68 20.63
CA PRO A 153 12.25 -4.07 20.94
C PRO A 153 11.60 -4.64 22.20
N GLY A 154 11.33 -3.81 23.21
CA GLY A 154 10.65 -4.19 24.44
C GLY A 154 9.13 -4.31 24.35
N THR A 155 8.51 -3.97 23.21
CA THR A 155 7.08 -4.19 22.97
C THR A 155 6.82 -5.57 22.38
N GLY A 156 5.88 -6.30 23.00
CA GLY A 156 5.46 -7.61 22.51
C GLY A 156 5.04 -7.54 21.04
N ARG A 157 5.55 -8.44 20.20
CA ARG A 157 5.27 -8.44 18.75
C ARG A 157 3.79 -8.65 18.41
N THR A 158 3.05 -9.27 19.34
CA THR A 158 1.60 -9.47 19.27
C THR A 158 0.81 -8.36 19.96
N PHE A 159 1.47 -7.48 20.72
CA PHE A 159 0.76 -6.47 21.50
C PHE A 159 0.32 -5.33 20.59
N ASP A 160 -0.98 -5.24 20.37
CA ASP A 160 -1.61 -4.22 19.55
C ASP A 160 -1.79 -2.96 20.38
N THR A 161 -0.90 -1.98 20.23
CA THR A 161 -0.85 -0.80 21.09
C THR A 161 -1.52 0.38 20.42
N VAL A 162 -2.23 1.18 21.20
CA VAL A 162 -2.81 2.46 20.79
C VAL A 162 -2.09 3.58 21.52
N LEU A 163 -1.70 4.64 20.80
CA LEU A 163 -1.15 5.87 21.37
C LEU A 163 -2.14 7.03 21.26
N TRP A 164 -2.30 7.77 22.36
CA TRP A 164 -3.01 9.04 22.40
C TRP A 164 -2.12 10.13 23.01
N VAL A 165 -2.08 11.31 22.39
CA VAL A 165 -1.20 12.42 22.79
C VAL A 165 -2.01 13.70 22.95
N THR A 166 -1.86 14.37 24.09
CA THR A 166 -2.58 15.61 24.42
C THR A 166 -1.69 16.56 25.22
N ASN A 167 -1.94 17.87 25.14
CA ASN A 167 -1.32 18.86 26.04
C ASN A 167 -2.23 19.26 27.20
N ARG A 168 -3.38 18.60 27.34
CA ARG A 168 -4.34 18.81 28.42
C ARG A 168 -4.73 17.48 29.02
N CYS A 169 -4.69 17.45 30.33
CA CYS A 169 -5.14 16.31 31.09
C CYS A 169 -6.65 16.47 31.37
N LEU A 170 -7.48 15.90 30.51
CA LEU A 170 -8.95 16.02 30.57
C LEU A 170 -9.57 14.78 31.23
N THR A 171 -10.65 14.98 32.00
CA THR A 171 -11.41 13.90 32.65
C THR A 171 -12.26 13.07 31.69
N THR A 172 -12.46 13.57 30.45
CA THR A 172 -13.21 12.91 29.38
C THR A 172 -12.46 13.05 28.07
N LEU A 173 -12.14 11.92 27.44
CA LEU A 173 -11.34 11.85 26.21
C LEU A 173 -12.24 11.98 24.97
N THR A 174 -12.94 13.12 24.84
CA THR A 174 -13.76 13.42 23.66
C THR A 174 -12.94 14.25 22.68
N ALA A 175 -12.87 13.83 21.41
CA ALA A 175 -12.10 14.43 20.30
C ALA A 175 -10.60 14.05 20.24
N ALA A 176 -10.29 12.77 20.04
CA ALA A 176 -8.92 12.27 20.01
C ALA A 176 -8.55 11.70 18.63
N ALA A 177 -7.36 12.06 18.15
CA ALA A 177 -6.69 11.32 17.09
C ALA A 177 -5.85 10.23 17.76
N CYS A 178 -6.23 8.97 17.54
CA CYS A 178 -5.55 7.80 18.06
C CYS A 178 -4.77 7.16 16.93
N ASN A 179 -3.51 6.81 17.18
CA ASN A 179 -2.78 5.93 16.28
C ASN A 179 -2.81 4.50 16.83
N ASP A 180 -2.93 3.53 15.94
CA ASP A 180 -3.19 2.11 16.21
C ASP A 180 -2.35 1.17 15.33
N ASP A 181 -1.29 1.70 14.71
CA ASP A 181 -0.41 0.93 13.86
C ASP A 181 0.81 1.82 13.55
N ASP A 182 1.98 1.23 13.38
CA ASP A 182 3.14 1.97 12.90
C ASP A 182 3.14 1.97 11.37
N PRO A 183 2.94 3.12 10.75
CA PRO A 183 2.86 3.20 9.29
C PRO A 183 4.22 3.05 8.59
N GLU A 184 5.32 2.85 9.31
CA GLU A 184 6.62 2.40 8.76
C GLU A 184 6.63 0.91 8.43
N PHE A 185 5.76 0.13 9.06
CA PHE A 185 5.72 -1.31 8.92
C PHE A 185 4.59 -1.71 7.98
N ALA A 186 4.90 -2.51 6.96
CA ALA A 186 3.87 -3.10 6.12
C ALA A 186 2.89 -3.91 7.00
N ALA A 187 1.64 -4.04 6.56
CA ALA A 187 0.59 -4.75 7.29
C ALA A 187 0.95 -6.18 7.74
N ALA A 188 1.94 -6.82 7.10
CA ALA A 188 2.44 -8.16 7.40
C ALA A 188 3.81 -8.17 8.12
N ALA A 189 4.38 -7.02 8.43
CA ALA A 189 5.66 -6.93 9.11
C ALA A 189 5.49 -7.21 10.61
N ASP A 190 6.46 -7.96 11.13
CA ASP A 190 6.58 -8.32 12.53
C ASP A 190 6.80 -7.02 13.34
N ARG A 191 5.78 -6.56 14.08
CA ARG A 191 5.61 -5.26 14.81
C ARG A 191 4.71 -4.18 14.18
N ARG A 192 3.87 -4.51 13.18
CA ARG A 192 2.91 -3.53 12.66
C ARG A 192 1.93 -2.99 13.72
N VAL A 193 1.50 -3.86 14.64
CA VAL A 193 0.47 -3.57 15.65
C VAL A 193 0.96 -2.68 16.80
N SER A 194 2.25 -2.33 16.84
CA SER A 194 2.70 -1.25 17.72
C SER A 194 2.47 0.12 17.08
N SER A 195 2.21 1.15 17.89
CA SER A 195 1.86 2.49 17.44
C SER A 195 3.05 3.42 17.33
N SER A 196 3.01 4.33 16.35
CA SER A 196 4.03 5.40 16.20
C SER A 196 3.40 6.71 15.74
N VAL A 197 3.51 7.77 16.54
CA VAL A 197 2.88 9.06 16.26
C VAL A 197 3.92 10.17 16.26
N THR A 198 3.82 11.06 15.28
CA THR A 198 4.56 12.34 15.29
C THR A 198 3.58 13.48 15.52
N THR A 199 3.84 14.31 16.53
CA THR A 199 2.98 15.44 16.90
C THR A 199 3.23 16.66 16.03
N GLN A 200 2.36 17.66 16.16
CA GLN A 200 2.72 19.04 15.79
C GLN A 200 3.86 19.59 16.65
N VAL A 201 4.45 20.71 16.23
CA VAL A 201 5.46 21.43 17.00
C VAL A 201 4.80 22.08 18.23
N PHE A 202 5.32 21.76 19.42
CA PHE A 202 4.95 22.38 20.68
C PHE A 202 5.87 23.55 21.01
N ALA A 203 5.37 24.49 21.79
CA ALA A 203 6.18 25.56 22.37
C ALA A 203 7.20 24.99 23.37
N PRO A 204 8.26 25.74 23.69
CA PRO A 204 9.19 25.35 24.76
C PRO A 204 8.48 25.06 26.09
N ASN A 205 9.00 24.12 26.87
CA ASN A 205 8.52 23.76 28.20
C ASN A 205 7.03 23.37 28.24
N THR A 206 6.52 22.76 27.17
CA THR A 206 5.15 22.26 27.09
C THR A 206 5.07 20.88 27.73
N THR A 207 4.20 20.72 28.72
CA THR A 207 3.87 19.39 29.24
C THR A 207 2.85 18.73 28.34
N VAL A 208 3.21 17.54 27.86
CA VAL A 208 2.42 16.65 27.04
C VAL A 208 2.10 15.39 27.84
N PHE A 209 0.89 14.88 27.69
CA PHE A 209 0.45 13.62 28.26
C PHE A 209 0.32 12.59 27.14
N VAL A 210 0.95 11.45 27.34
CA VAL A 210 0.93 10.29 26.44
C VAL A 210 0.13 9.20 27.13
N VAL A 211 -0.99 8.82 26.54
CA VAL A 211 -1.83 7.73 27.02
C VAL A 211 -1.64 6.53 26.13
N LEU A 212 -1.41 5.40 26.76
CA LEU A 212 -1.10 4.14 26.11
C LEU A 212 -1.99 3.03 26.69
N GLY A 213 -2.46 2.17 25.80
CA GLY A 213 -3.18 0.93 26.12
C GLY A 213 -3.19 0.03 24.90
N GLY A 214 -3.82 -1.15 24.97
CA GLY A 214 -3.94 -2.01 23.79
C GLY A 214 -5.23 -1.83 23.00
N PHE A 215 -5.26 -2.23 21.74
CA PHE A 215 -6.46 -2.18 20.90
C PHE A 215 -7.47 -3.26 21.27
N TYR A 216 -8.72 -2.88 21.50
CA TYR A 216 -9.84 -3.78 21.81
C TYR A 216 -11.08 -3.51 20.94
N PRO A 217 -11.78 -4.56 20.45
CA PRO A 217 -11.37 -5.96 20.50
C PRO A 217 -10.16 -6.20 19.57
N PRO A 218 -9.24 -7.13 19.90
CA PRO A 218 -8.17 -7.50 18.99
C PRO A 218 -8.78 -7.93 17.64
N ALA A 219 -8.10 -7.60 16.54
CA ALA A 219 -8.60 -7.88 15.19
C ALA A 219 -9.01 -9.36 15.05
N THR A 220 -10.27 -9.61 14.70
CA THR A 220 -10.82 -10.96 14.48
C THR A 220 -9.96 -11.72 13.46
N GLY A 221 -9.34 -12.82 13.89
CA GLY A 221 -8.52 -13.70 13.06
C GLY A 221 -6.99 -13.53 13.18
N GLY A 222 -6.48 -12.68 14.07
CA GLY A 222 -5.04 -12.47 14.29
C GLY A 222 -4.52 -12.91 15.66
N ALA A 223 -3.21 -13.20 15.76
CA ALA A 223 -2.50 -13.53 16.99
C ALA A 223 -2.24 -12.32 17.92
N THR A 224 -3.01 -11.23 17.78
CA THR A 224 -2.77 -9.99 18.52
C THR A 224 -3.41 -10.02 19.91
N THR A 225 -2.75 -9.39 20.87
CA THR A 225 -3.22 -9.23 22.25
C THR A 225 -3.50 -7.76 22.51
N ASP A 226 -4.56 -7.50 23.28
CA ASP A 226 -5.00 -6.17 23.70
C ASP A 226 -4.25 -5.65 24.95
N ARG A 227 -3.22 -6.39 25.38
CA ARG A 227 -2.41 -6.13 26.57
C ARG A 227 -1.05 -6.80 26.48
N GLY A 228 -0.08 -6.26 27.20
CA GLY A 228 1.25 -6.85 27.33
C GLY A 228 2.33 -5.85 27.72
N PRO A 229 3.58 -6.33 27.86
CA PRO A 229 4.73 -5.46 28.05
C PRO A 229 4.96 -4.57 26.83
N PHE A 230 5.36 -3.33 27.09
CA PHE A 230 5.74 -2.36 26.07
C PHE A 230 7.00 -1.60 26.43
N GLU A 231 7.66 -1.10 25.40
CA GLU A 231 8.68 -0.08 25.48
C GLU A 231 8.16 1.16 24.74
N LEU A 232 7.99 2.26 25.48
CA LEU A 232 7.63 3.57 24.96
C LEU A 232 8.91 4.39 24.71
N SER A 233 9.06 4.95 23.52
CA SER A 233 10.09 5.92 23.18
C SER A 233 9.46 7.28 22.87
N ILE A 234 10.03 8.36 23.40
CA ILE A 234 9.64 9.75 23.14
C ILE A 234 10.87 10.50 22.67
N GLN A 235 10.89 10.90 21.41
CA GLN A 235 11.97 11.64 20.79
C GLN A 235 11.56 13.09 20.50
N GLU A 236 12.36 14.06 20.93
CA GLU A 236 12.22 15.47 20.54
C GLU A 236 12.81 15.67 19.15
N LEU A 237 11.99 16.09 18.20
CA LEU A 237 12.38 16.46 16.85
C LEU A 237 12.49 17.97 16.75
N PRO A 238 13.67 18.53 16.41
CA PRO A 238 13.79 19.95 16.15
C PRO A 238 13.00 20.30 14.89
N PRO A 239 12.20 21.39 14.91
CA PRO A 239 11.44 21.80 13.75
C PRO A 239 12.37 22.32 12.65
N VAL A 240 12.04 21.98 11.42
CA VAL A 240 12.77 22.42 10.24
C VAL A 240 12.34 23.83 9.87
N ALA A 241 13.30 24.75 9.83
CA ALA A 241 13.09 26.13 9.42
C ALA A 241 12.70 26.23 7.93
N MET A 242 12.17 27.39 7.53
CA MET A 242 11.83 27.66 6.13
C MET A 242 13.03 27.40 5.20
N GLY A 243 12.79 26.69 4.10
CA GLY A 243 13.83 26.31 3.14
C GLY A 243 14.61 25.05 3.50
N GLY A 244 14.46 24.51 4.72
CA GLY A 244 15.07 23.24 5.09
C GLY A 244 14.37 22.02 4.47
N ALA A 245 15.10 20.92 4.33
CA ALA A 245 14.58 19.65 3.87
C ALA A 245 13.64 19.03 4.92
N CYS A 246 12.52 18.50 4.47
CA CYS A 246 11.51 17.86 5.32
C CYS A 246 11.00 16.56 4.70
N ARG A 247 10.36 15.73 5.52
CA ARG A 247 9.59 14.59 5.04
C ARG A 247 8.12 14.95 4.95
N ILE A 248 7.45 14.52 3.89
CA ILE A 248 6.02 14.78 3.69
C ILE A 248 5.17 14.07 4.77
N ASP A 249 5.62 12.91 5.24
CA ASP A 249 5.03 12.19 6.38
C ASP A 249 5.30 12.84 7.75
N GLY A 250 6.21 13.82 7.81
CA GLY A 250 6.62 14.53 9.03
C GLY A 250 7.39 13.71 10.06
N ARG A 251 7.75 12.44 9.78
CA ARG A 251 8.19 11.47 10.81
C ARG A 251 9.53 11.77 11.43
N THR A 252 10.51 12.21 10.65
CA THR A 252 11.87 12.53 11.13
C THR A 252 12.24 13.99 10.94
N GLN A 253 11.47 14.71 10.11
CA GLN A 253 11.71 16.10 9.76
C GLN A 253 10.37 16.80 9.52
N ILE A 254 9.94 17.60 10.50
CA ILE A 254 8.69 18.33 10.47
C ILE A 254 8.95 19.83 10.35
N CYS A 255 8.21 20.50 9.48
CA CYS A 255 8.34 21.95 9.33
C CYS A 255 7.80 22.70 10.54
N ASP A 256 8.45 23.82 10.87
CA ASP A 256 8.03 24.65 12.00
C ASP A 256 6.61 25.19 11.82
N SER A 257 5.64 24.59 12.50
CA SER A 257 4.26 25.05 12.50
C SER A 257 3.99 26.16 13.52
N SER A 258 4.97 26.51 14.37
CA SER A 258 4.83 27.49 15.44
C SER A 258 5.14 28.92 14.97
N VAL A 259 5.88 29.09 13.87
CA VAL A 259 6.11 30.41 13.26
C VAL A 259 4.85 30.94 12.57
N THR A 260 4.74 32.25 12.45
CA THR A 260 3.65 32.92 11.72
C THR A 260 4.25 33.69 10.54
N PRO A 261 3.89 33.37 9.28
CA PRO A 261 2.92 32.35 8.88
C PRO A 261 3.46 30.90 9.03
N ALA A 262 2.57 29.95 9.38
CA ALA A 262 2.93 28.56 9.64
C ALA A 262 3.54 27.87 8.41
N LEU A 263 4.51 26.99 8.62
CA LEU A 263 5.14 26.22 7.56
C LEU A 263 4.40 24.89 7.29
N THR A 264 4.68 24.32 6.12
CA THR A 264 4.26 23.00 5.66
C THR A 264 5.36 22.39 4.81
N CYS A 265 5.48 21.06 4.83
CA CYS A 265 6.38 20.36 3.93
C CYS A 265 5.75 20.31 2.53
N VAL A 266 6.48 20.73 1.52
CA VAL A 266 6.04 20.69 0.11
C VAL A 266 6.99 19.80 -0.66
N GLY A 267 6.46 18.72 -1.23
CA GLY A 267 7.24 17.76 -2.01
C GLY A 267 7.83 18.45 -3.24
N ASN A 268 9.01 18.02 -3.69
CA ASN A 268 9.59 18.55 -4.93
C ASN A 268 8.67 18.25 -6.12
N ASP A 269 8.07 17.07 -6.10
CA ASP A 269 7.03 16.64 -7.01
C ASP A 269 5.89 15.93 -6.26
N PRO A 270 4.69 15.83 -6.85
CA PRO A 270 3.62 15.00 -6.31
C PRO A 270 4.12 13.57 -6.05
N GLY A 271 3.86 13.07 -4.84
CA GLY A 271 4.29 11.74 -4.41
C GLY A 271 5.69 11.65 -3.79
N SER A 272 6.51 12.71 -3.85
CA SER A 272 7.85 12.71 -3.22
C SER A 272 7.77 12.44 -1.71
N GLU A 273 8.66 11.59 -1.18
CA GLU A 273 8.78 11.40 0.28
C GLU A 273 9.42 12.62 0.97
N MET A 274 10.34 13.26 0.26
CA MET A 274 11.08 14.42 0.73
C MET A 274 10.55 15.70 0.08
N GLY A 275 10.67 16.81 0.79
CA GLY A 275 10.26 18.12 0.35
C GLY A 275 11.07 19.23 0.99
N THR A 276 10.57 20.45 0.83
CA THR A 276 11.13 21.65 1.47
C THR A 276 10.06 22.33 2.31
N CYS A 277 10.45 22.85 3.48
CA CYS A 277 9.56 23.64 4.31
C CYS A 277 9.24 24.99 3.66
N ARG A 278 7.96 25.20 3.36
CA ARG A 278 7.43 26.42 2.75
C ARG A 278 6.32 26.99 3.61
N VAL A 279 6.06 28.29 3.46
CA VAL A 279 4.93 28.94 4.09
C VAL A 279 3.63 28.35 3.53
N ARG A 280 2.63 28.08 4.38
CA ARG A 280 1.30 27.68 3.90
C ARG A 280 0.74 28.73 2.96
N GLY A 281 0.19 28.30 1.84
CA GLY A 281 -0.32 29.19 0.80
C GLY A 281 0.72 29.75 -0.16
N SER A 282 2.03 29.58 0.06
CA SER A 282 3.04 30.34 -0.68
C SER A 282 3.49 29.74 -2.00
N VAL A 283 3.29 28.43 -2.18
CA VAL A 283 3.68 27.71 -3.40
C VAL A 283 2.66 26.63 -3.74
N ALA A 284 2.66 26.17 -4.99
CA ALA A 284 1.92 24.98 -5.38
C ALA A 284 2.36 23.76 -4.54
N GLY A 285 1.40 22.92 -4.12
CA GLY A 285 1.64 21.79 -3.22
C GLY A 285 1.64 22.15 -1.73
N SER A 286 1.68 23.42 -1.35
CA SER A 286 1.53 23.83 0.06
C SER A 286 0.08 23.73 0.53
N ILE A 287 -0.13 23.40 1.81
CA ILE A 287 -1.45 23.47 2.45
C ILE A 287 -1.97 24.91 2.40
N CYS A 288 -3.26 25.08 2.13
CA CYS A 288 -3.88 26.40 2.12
C CYS A 288 -3.85 27.08 3.50
N ARG A 289 -3.83 28.42 3.51
CA ARG A 289 -4.01 29.20 4.73
C ARG A 289 -5.46 29.12 5.17
N THR A 290 -5.65 29.23 6.49
CA THR A 290 -6.98 29.40 7.08
C THR A 290 -7.49 30.85 6.96
N SER A 291 -6.63 31.78 6.54
CA SER A 291 -6.95 33.19 6.32
C SER A 291 -6.99 33.53 4.83
N GLU A 292 -7.85 34.46 4.43
CA GLU A 292 -7.89 34.97 3.05
C GLU A 292 -6.75 35.98 2.76
N PRO A 293 -6.13 35.94 1.56
CA PRO A 293 -6.31 34.91 0.54
C PRO A 293 -5.66 33.58 0.96
N ALA A 294 -6.38 32.47 0.73
CA ALA A 294 -5.96 31.13 1.14
C ALA A 294 -4.61 30.69 0.50
N CYS A 295 -4.28 31.21 -0.68
CA CYS A 295 -3.02 31.03 -1.38
C CYS A 295 -2.50 32.38 -1.92
N ASP A 296 -1.20 32.46 -2.21
CA ASP A 296 -0.60 33.64 -2.84
C ASP A 296 -1.13 33.86 -4.27
N THR A 297 -0.98 35.08 -4.77
CA THR A 297 -1.43 35.49 -6.11
C THR A 297 -0.94 34.51 -7.18
N GLY A 298 -1.87 34.02 -8.01
CA GLY A 298 -1.59 33.03 -9.06
C GLY A 298 -1.80 31.57 -8.64
N LEU A 299 -2.13 31.32 -7.38
CA LEU A 299 -2.48 30.00 -6.85
C LEU A 299 -3.96 29.96 -6.44
N THR A 300 -4.57 28.77 -6.50
CA THR A 300 -5.94 28.51 -6.04
C THR A 300 -5.95 27.39 -5.02
N CYS A 301 -6.74 27.53 -3.95
CA CYS A 301 -6.91 26.46 -2.97
C CYS A 301 -7.85 25.38 -3.52
N SER A 302 -7.35 24.15 -3.62
CA SER A 302 -8.16 22.99 -4.03
C SER A 302 -9.11 22.51 -2.93
N ALA A 303 -10.09 21.69 -3.31
CA ALA A 303 -10.96 21.00 -2.34
C ALA A 303 -10.19 20.09 -1.38
N GLY A 304 -8.98 19.64 -1.76
CA GLY A 304 -8.06 18.88 -0.91
C GLY A 304 -7.22 19.73 0.05
N ASN A 305 -7.51 21.03 0.19
CA ASN A 305 -6.78 21.96 1.06
C ASN A 305 -5.29 22.14 0.66
N ILE A 306 -4.99 22.06 -0.63
CA ILE A 306 -3.66 22.28 -1.19
C ILE A 306 -3.72 23.39 -2.25
N CYS A 307 -2.77 24.32 -2.22
CA CYS A 307 -2.63 25.36 -3.22
C CYS A 307 -2.10 24.79 -4.53
N GLN A 308 -2.72 25.16 -5.63
CA GLN A 308 -2.39 24.68 -6.96
C GLN A 308 -2.16 25.85 -7.92
N THR A 309 -1.24 25.68 -8.87
CA THR A 309 -1.10 26.59 -9.99
C THR A 309 -2.07 26.20 -11.10
N THR A 310 -2.79 27.16 -11.66
CA THR A 310 -3.58 26.93 -12.88
C THR A 310 -2.69 26.99 -14.11
N VAL A 311 -2.70 25.96 -14.94
CA VAL A 311 -1.92 25.90 -16.18
C VAL A 311 -2.83 25.79 -17.42
N PRO A 312 -2.44 26.39 -18.56
CA PRO A 312 -3.25 26.38 -19.78
C PRO A 312 -3.25 24.99 -20.44
N SER A 313 -4.21 24.76 -21.35
CA SER A 313 -4.26 23.54 -22.17
C SER A 313 -2.94 23.33 -22.93
N GLY A 314 -2.46 22.10 -22.96
CA GLY A 314 -1.20 21.68 -23.56
C GLY A 314 -0.04 21.62 -22.56
N MET A 315 -0.18 22.20 -21.37
CA MET A 315 0.85 22.14 -20.33
C MET A 315 0.72 20.92 -19.43
N PRO A 316 1.83 20.44 -18.82
CA PRO A 316 1.78 19.37 -17.83
C PRO A 316 0.97 19.77 -16.60
N CYS A 317 0.14 18.85 -16.12
CA CYS A 317 -0.68 18.99 -14.93
C CYS A 317 -0.46 17.85 -13.97
N ASP A 318 -0.72 18.10 -12.69
CA ASP A 318 -0.52 17.14 -11.63
C ASP A 318 -1.26 17.54 -10.34
N ALA A 319 -0.97 16.90 -9.20
CA ALA A 319 -1.60 17.25 -7.91
C ALA A 319 -1.31 18.69 -7.45
N PHE A 320 -0.26 19.33 -7.95
CA PHE A 320 0.14 20.71 -7.67
C PHE A 320 -0.24 21.69 -8.80
N ARG A 321 -0.59 21.17 -9.98
CA ARG A 321 -0.95 21.97 -11.17
C ARG A 321 -2.33 21.57 -11.70
N THR A 322 -3.32 22.42 -11.48
CA THR A 322 -4.67 22.22 -12.04
C THR A 322 -4.78 22.83 -13.43
N CYS A 323 -5.65 22.27 -14.26
CA CYS A 323 -5.93 22.84 -15.57
C CYS A 323 -6.82 24.08 -15.47
N GLU A 324 -6.68 24.98 -16.44
CA GLU A 324 -7.60 26.10 -16.64
C GLU A 324 -9.05 25.62 -16.83
N ALA A 325 -10.01 26.52 -16.54
CA ALA A 325 -11.42 26.22 -16.70
C ALA A 325 -11.74 25.72 -18.13
N GLY A 326 -12.49 24.63 -18.22
CA GLY A 326 -12.79 23.98 -19.50
C GLY A 326 -11.68 23.08 -20.04
N SER A 327 -10.68 22.73 -19.22
CA SER A 327 -9.68 21.70 -19.49
C SER A 327 -9.64 20.66 -18.36
N THR A 328 -9.16 19.46 -18.66
CA THR A 328 -9.03 18.35 -17.72
C THR A 328 -7.61 17.81 -17.76
N CYS A 329 -7.09 17.41 -16.61
CA CYS A 329 -5.78 16.78 -16.56
C CYS A 329 -5.88 15.35 -17.08
N LEU A 330 -5.47 15.12 -18.33
CA LEU A 330 -5.50 13.80 -18.94
C LEU A 330 -4.18 13.10 -18.67
N SER A 331 -4.22 12.02 -17.88
CA SER A 331 -3.03 11.22 -17.65
C SER A 331 -2.68 10.38 -18.89
N THR A 332 -1.41 10.37 -19.27
CA THR A 332 -0.91 9.62 -20.44
C THR A 332 -0.83 8.12 -20.15
N VAL A 333 -0.70 7.74 -18.89
CA VAL A 333 -0.77 6.38 -18.38
C VAL A 333 -1.96 6.26 -17.43
N SER A 334 -2.64 5.12 -17.42
CA SER A 334 -3.82 4.97 -16.57
C SER A 334 -3.44 5.14 -15.10
N PHE A 335 -4.19 5.98 -14.38
CA PHE A 335 -4.04 6.25 -12.93
C PHE A 335 -2.80 7.02 -12.47
N SER A 336 -1.97 7.58 -13.36
CA SER A 336 -0.92 8.52 -12.91
C SER A 336 -1.52 9.84 -12.44
N ILE A 337 -0.88 10.44 -11.44
CA ILE A 337 -1.21 11.77 -10.95
C ILE A 337 -0.62 12.87 -11.83
N ARG A 338 0.18 12.53 -12.84
CA ARG A 338 0.74 13.44 -13.84
C ARG A 338 -0.01 13.27 -15.16
N GLY A 339 -0.17 14.37 -15.88
CA GLY A 339 -0.85 14.38 -17.16
C GLY A 339 -0.60 15.65 -17.97
N ILE A 340 -1.39 15.84 -19.02
CA ILE A 340 -1.38 17.06 -19.84
C ILE A 340 -2.78 17.66 -19.80
N CYS A 341 -2.86 18.97 -19.56
CA CYS A 341 -4.13 19.68 -19.62
C CYS A 341 -4.69 19.62 -21.03
N THR A 342 -5.81 18.93 -21.17
CA THR A 342 -6.49 18.75 -22.44
C THR A 342 -7.83 19.43 -22.35
N ARG A 343 -8.14 20.28 -23.33
CA ARG A 343 -9.43 20.97 -23.39
C ARG A 343 -10.57 19.94 -23.34
N SER A 344 -11.59 20.24 -22.55
CA SER A 344 -12.78 19.40 -22.44
C SER A 344 -13.39 19.18 -23.83
N GLY A 345 -13.77 17.94 -24.10
CA GLY A 345 -14.31 17.55 -25.40
C GLY A 345 -13.30 17.12 -26.47
N THR A 346 -11.99 17.37 -26.34
CA THR A 346 -11.06 17.26 -27.49
C THR A 346 -10.29 15.95 -27.59
N ALA A 347 -10.29 15.09 -26.58
CA ALA A 347 -9.54 13.83 -26.58
C ALA A 347 -10.24 12.74 -25.76
N ILE A 348 -9.86 11.48 -26.00
CA ILE A 348 -10.31 10.34 -25.20
C ILE A 348 -9.86 10.54 -23.75
N GLY A 349 -10.78 10.39 -22.80
CA GLY A 349 -10.58 10.58 -21.36
C GLY A 349 -10.68 12.03 -20.88
N ALA A 350 -10.71 13.04 -21.77
CA ALA A 350 -10.95 14.42 -21.37
C ALA A 350 -12.41 14.58 -20.89
N ALA A 351 -12.68 15.46 -19.91
CA ALA A 351 -14.06 15.66 -19.46
C ALA A 351 -14.95 16.15 -20.61
N CYS A 352 -16.22 15.75 -20.60
CA CYS A 352 -17.19 16.23 -21.58
C CYS A 352 -17.44 17.74 -21.42
N ARG A 353 -17.70 18.42 -22.53
CA ARG A 353 -18.23 19.79 -22.48
C ARG A 353 -19.66 19.80 -21.92
N PRO A 354 -20.12 20.93 -21.37
CA PRO A 354 -21.51 21.11 -20.97
C PRO A 354 -22.48 20.83 -22.14
N VAL A 355 -23.69 20.38 -21.81
CA VAL A 355 -24.76 20.19 -22.79
C VAL A 355 -25.04 21.52 -23.51
N GLY A 356 -25.11 21.50 -24.84
CA GLY A 356 -25.34 22.69 -25.67
C GLY A 356 -24.09 23.45 -26.12
N ALA A 357 -22.88 22.98 -25.79
CA ALA A 357 -21.65 23.56 -26.31
C ALA A 357 -21.58 23.48 -27.86
N THR A 358 -21.09 24.54 -28.50
CA THR A 358 -20.87 24.60 -29.95
C THR A 358 -19.89 23.50 -30.38
N GLY A 359 -20.33 22.59 -31.26
CA GLY A 359 -19.55 21.41 -31.67
C GLY A 359 -19.87 20.13 -30.90
N GLY A 360 -20.86 20.15 -30.00
CA GLY A 360 -21.26 19.00 -29.20
C GLY A 360 -20.45 18.84 -27.91
N ARG A 361 -20.80 17.82 -27.10
CA ARG A 361 -20.12 17.55 -25.83
C ARG A 361 -18.68 17.05 -26.01
N CYS A 362 -18.39 16.41 -27.14
CA CYS A 362 -17.08 15.94 -27.55
C CYS A 362 -16.88 16.25 -29.05
N ASP A 363 -15.62 16.33 -29.50
CA ASP A 363 -15.27 16.55 -30.90
C ASP A 363 -15.69 15.37 -31.78
N THR A 364 -15.77 15.63 -33.09
CA THR A 364 -16.18 14.63 -34.10
C THR A 364 -15.40 13.33 -33.96
N GLY A 365 -16.13 12.22 -33.82
CA GLY A 365 -15.57 10.88 -33.62
C GLY A 365 -15.50 10.42 -32.17
N LEU A 366 -15.82 11.30 -31.21
CA LEU A 366 -15.95 11.00 -29.79
C LEU A 366 -17.39 11.21 -29.32
N VAL A 367 -17.77 10.49 -28.26
CA VAL A 367 -19.08 10.60 -27.59
C VAL A 367 -18.84 10.81 -26.10
N CYS A 368 -19.71 11.56 -25.44
CA CYS A 368 -19.63 11.70 -24.00
C CYS A 368 -20.12 10.43 -23.30
N SER A 369 -19.36 9.90 -22.34
CA SER A 369 -19.73 8.69 -21.61
C SER A 369 -21.10 8.81 -20.92
N ALA A 370 -21.46 9.98 -20.38
CA ALA A 370 -22.80 10.21 -19.81
C ALA A 370 -23.95 10.17 -20.83
N ASP A 371 -23.66 10.33 -22.13
CA ASP A 371 -24.68 10.15 -23.18
C ASP A 371 -24.91 8.65 -23.49
N ILE A 372 -23.96 7.79 -23.10
CA ILE A 372 -24.03 6.33 -23.23
C ILE A 372 -24.57 5.70 -21.93
N ASP A 373 -24.02 6.11 -20.80
CA ASP A 373 -24.42 5.68 -19.46
C ASP A 373 -24.77 6.92 -18.61
N PRO A 374 -26.07 7.24 -18.43
CA PRO A 374 -26.48 8.42 -17.68
C PRO A 374 -26.15 8.35 -16.19
N THR A 375 -25.68 7.21 -15.68
CA THR A 375 -25.23 7.06 -14.29
C THR A 375 -23.78 7.50 -14.08
N ASP A 376 -23.03 7.78 -15.14
CA ASP A 376 -21.66 8.28 -15.04
C ASP A 376 -21.62 9.72 -14.49
N THR A 377 -21.25 9.85 -13.22
CA THR A 377 -21.13 11.12 -12.52
C THR A 377 -19.88 11.92 -12.87
N THR A 378 -18.91 11.32 -13.56
CA THR A 378 -17.63 11.93 -13.96
C THR A 378 -17.41 11.79 -15.46
N PRO A 379 -18.30 12.38 -16.28
CA PRO A 379 -18.37 12.05 -17.69
C PRO A 379 -17.14 12.51 -18.48
N SER A 380 -16.62 11.60 -19.30
CA SER A 380 -15.46 11.81 -20.16
C SER A 380 -15.77 11.47 -21.61
N CYS A 381 -15.01 12.07 -22.53
CA CYS A 381 -15.12 11.75 -23.94
C CYS A 381 -14.47 10.40 -24.21
N VAL A 382 -15.19 9.53 -24.87
CA VAL A 382 -14.74 8.20 -25.26
C VAL A 382 -14.92 8.01 -26.75
N GLN A 383 -14.18 7.06 -27.33
CA GLN A 383 -14.50 6.59 -28.66
C GLN A 383 -15.71 5.65 -28.56
N GLN A 384 -16.69 5.80 -29.45
CA GLN A 384 -17.77 4.82 -29.55
C GLN A 384 -17.32 3.71 -30.51
N ALA A 385 -17.33 2.46 -30.06
CA ALA A 385 -17.10 1.32 -30.92
C ALA A 385 -18.27 1.14 -31.91
N ALA A 386 -17.96 0.70 -33.12
CA ALA A 386 -18.98 0.19 -34.03
C ALA A 386 -19.59 -1.11 -33.45
N PRO A 387 -20.84 -1.47 -33.79
CA PRO A 387 -21.45 -2.73 -33.38
C PRO A 387 -20.55 -3.93 -33.71
N GLY A 388 -20.26 -4.76 -32.70
CA GLY A 388 -19.32 -5.89 -32.84
C GLY A 388 -17.83 -5.54 -32.81
N GLY A 389 -17.48 -4.25 -32.79
CA GLY A 389 -16.10 -3.77 -32.77
C GLY A 389 -15.42 -3.94 -31.41
N ALA A 390 -14.10 -3.75 -31.39
CA ALA A 390 -13.31 -3.81 -30.17
C ALA A 390 -13.67 -2.64 -29.23
N CYS A 391 -13.78 -2.94 -27.94
CA CYS A 391 -14.04 -1.97 -26.88
C CYS A 391 -12.97 -2.05 -25.81
N ALA A 392 -12.85 -0.98 -25.03
CA ALA A 392 -11.93 -0.90 -23.90
C ALA A 392 -12.58 -0.11 -22.77
N VAL A 393 -12.62 -0.68 -21.56
CA VAL A 393 -13.21 -0.04 -20.38
C VAL A 393 -12.58 1.35 -20.22
N ASN A 394 -13.41 2.38 -20.16
CA ASN A 394 -13.06 3.81 -20.02
C ASN A 394 -12.35 4.50 -21.20
N ARG A 395 -12.13 3.84 -22.34
CA ARG A 395 -11.56 4.48 -23.55
C ARG A 395 -12.41 4.32 -24.80
N VAL A 396 -12.91 3.12 -25.03
CA VAL A 396 -13.75 2.78 -26.18
C VAL A 396 -15.02 2.11 -25.65
N MET A 397 -16.13 2.85 -25.60
CA MET A 397 -17.40 2.34 -25.07
C MET A 397 -18.29 1.81 -26.19
N CYS A 398 -19.13 0.85 -25.85
CA CYS A 398 -20.14 0.33 -26.75
C CYS A 398 -21.32 1.31 -26.86
N ALA A 399 -22.13 1.17 -27.90
CA ALA A 399 -23.33 1.99 -28.04
C ALA A 399 -24.34 1.72 -26.92
N VAL A 400 -25.28 2.65 -26.71
CA VAL A 400 -26.44 2.42 -25.83
C VAL A 400 -27.13 1.13 -26.25
N GLY A 401 -27.37 0.23 -25.29
CA GLY A 401 -27.96 -1.09 -25.54
C GLY A 401 -26.95 -2.17 -25.94
N GLU A 402 -25.65 -1.88 -25.89
CA GLU A 402 -24.57 -2.86 -26.04
C GLU A 402 -23.69 -2.91 -24.78
N THR A 403 -23.05 -4.05 -24.56
CA THR A 403 -22.10 -4.29 -23.48
C THR A 403 -20.73 -4.63 -24.04
N CYS A 404 -19.69 -4.10 -23.42
CA CYS A 404 -18.31 -4.50 -23.72
C CYS A 404 -18.03 -5.87 -23.07
N ILE A 405 -17.97 -6.92 -23.88
CA ILE A 405 -17.63 -8.27 -23.41
C ILE A 405 -16.14 -8.43 -23.46
N THR A 406 -15.52 -8.39 -22.28
CA THR A 406 -14.10 -8.64 -22.12
C THR A 406 -13.86 -10.13 -21.93
N VAL A 407 -12.65 -10.57 -22.23
CA VAL A 407 -12.23 -11.95 -22.04
C VAL A 407 -11.45 -12.00 -20.73
N HIS A 408 -11.89 -12.82 -19.77
CA HIS A 408 -11.22 -13.07 -18.49
C HIS A 408 -10.88 -11.78 -17.71
N GLY A 409 -11.86 -10.89 -17.55
CA GLY A 409 -11.75 -9.69 -16.72
C GLY A 409 -10.77 -8.66 -17.25
N GLY A 410 -10.24 -8.86 -18.46
CA GLY A 410 -9.44 -7.87 -19.15
C GLY A 410 -10.23 -6.57 -19.34
N LEU A 411 -9.54 -5.46 -19.60
CA LEU A 411 -10.23 -4.19 -19.92
C LEU A 411 -10.48 -4.02 -21.41
N ILE A 412 -10.11 -4.99 -22.27
CA ILE A 412 -10.37 -4.98 -23.72
C ILE A 412 -11.35 -6.10 -24.06
N GLY A 413 -12.32 -5.80 -24.92
CA GLY A 413 -13.40 -6.71 -25.31
C GLY A 413 -13.95 -6.44 -26.69
N ASN A 414 -15.14 -7.00 -26.96
CA ASN A 414 -15.94 -6.64 -28.14
C ASN A 414 -17.35 -6.21 -27.73
N CYS A 415 -17.90 -5.23 -28.44
CA CYS A 415 -19.27 -4.79 -28.22
C CYS A 415 -20.27 -5.82 -28.69
N ARG A 416 -21.21 -6.17 -27.80
CA ARG A 416 -22.29 -7.10 -28.10
C ARG A 416 -23.61 -6.50 -27.65
N PRO A 417 -24.69 -6.60 -28.44
CA PRO A 417 -25.99 -6.11 -28.01
C PRO A 417 -26.43 -6.79 -26.71
N ASN A 418 -27.04 -6.02 -25.81
CA ASN A 418 -27.55 -6.51 -24.54
C ASN A 418 -28.51 -7.67 -24.78
N GLY A 419 -28.42 -8.70 -23.92
CA GLY A 419 -29.21 -9.91 -24.06
C GLY A 419 -28.69 -10.97 -25.04
N THR A 420 -27.74 -10.66 -25.94
CA THR A 420 -27.46 -11.57 -27.08
C THR A 420 -26.42 -12.66 -26.83
N VAL A 421 -25.49 -12.45 -25.89
CA VAL A 421 -24.43 -13.41 -25.55
C VAL A 421 -24.18 -13.44 -24.05
N ALA A 422 -23.50 -14.48 -23.58
CA ALA A 422 -23.07 -14.55 -22.20
C ALA A 422 -22.06 -13.44 -21.84
N GLY A 423 -22.17 -12.89 -20.64
CA GLY A 423 -21.44 -11.72 -20.15
C GLY A 423 -22.08 -10.37 -20.47
N ALA A 424 -23.04 -10.31 -21.42
CA ALA A 424 -23.71 -9.06 -21.80
C ALA A 424 -24.71 -8.62 -20.75
N ALA A 425 -24.92 -7.31 -20.60
CA ALA A 425 -25.98 -6.81 -19.73
C ALA A 425 -27.34 -7.32 -20.20
N CYS A 426 -28.25 -7.53 -19.25
CA CYS A 426 -29.61 -7.91 -19.57
C CYS A 426 -30.36 -6.76 -20.25
N ARG A 427 -31.33 -7.10 -21.11
CA ARG A 427 -32.22 -6.08 -21.69
C ARG A 427 -33.17 -5.53 -20.62
N SER A 428 -33.25 -4.22 -20.54
CA SER A 428 -34.26 -3.50 -19.76
C SER A 428 -35.42 -3.09 -20.67
N GLY A 429 -36.59 -3.72 -20.52
CA GLY A 429 -37.79 -3.35 -21.27
C GLY A 429 -38.96 -4.27 -20.97
N ALA A 430 -40.13 -3.69 -20.67
CA ALA A 430 -41.33 -4.47 -20.43
C ALA A 430 -41.72 -5.25 -21.70
N GLY A 431 -41.84 -6.58 -21.60
CA GLY A 431 -42.23 -7.45 -22.70
C GLY A 431 -41.09 -7.95 -23.60
N MET A 432 -39.82 -7.61 -23.31
CA MET A 432 -38.66 -8.23 -23.97
C MET A 432 -38.08 -9.33 -23.07
N MET A 433 -37.68 -10.46 -23.66
CA MET A 433 -36.91 -11.46 -22.92
C MET A 433 -35.54 -10.84 -22.54
N PRO A 434 -35.14 -10.88 -21.25
CA PRO A 434 -33.91 -10.25 -20.79
C PRO A 434 -32.65 -10.73 -21.52
N CYS A 435 -32.63 -12.00 -21.91
CA CYS A 435 -31.55 -12.66 -22.62
C CYS A 435 -32.10 -13.60 -23.71
N ASP A 436 -31.31 -13.87 -24.74
CA ASP A 436 -31.65 -14.77 -25.84
C ASP A 436 -31.40 -16.24 -25.48
N GLY A 437 -32.18 -17.14 -26.11
CA GLY A 437 -31.98 -18.58 -26.02
C GLY A 437 -32.11 -19.11 -24.59
N THR A 438 -31.06 -19.81 -24.12
CA THR A 438 -31.00 -20.45 -22.80
C THR A 438 -30.28 -19.59 -21.75
N LEU A 439 -29.86 -18.38 -22.10
CA LEU A 439 -29.17 -17.48 -21.17
C LEU A 439 -30.14 -16.99 -20.09
N GLN A 440 -29.63 -16.89 -18.86
CA GLN A 440 -30.39 -16.34 -17.74
C GLN A 440 -29.84 -14.97 -17.33
N CYS A 441 -30.73 -14.06 -16.97
CA CYS A 441 -30.35 -12.76 -16.44
C CYS A 441 -30.12 -12.87 -14.92
N ARG A 442 -28.87 -12.78 -14.47
CA ARG A 442 -28.48 -12.90 -13.05
C ARG A 442 -27.41 -11.88 -12.69
N ALA A 443 -27.32 -11.52 -11.42
CA ALA A 443 -26.20 -10.74 -10.91
C ALA A 443 -25.08 -11.69 -10.49
N PRO A 444 -23.83 -11.52 -10.98
CA PRO A 444 -22.70 -12.41 -10.64
C PRO A 444 -22.18 -12.24 -9.20
N GLY A 445 -22.89 -11.48 -8.35
CA GLY A 445 -22.57 -11.20 -6.96
C GLY A 445 -23.53 -10.15 -6.39
N GLU A 446 -23.55 -10.01 -5.07
CA GLU A 446 -24.34 -8.95 -4.43
C GLU A 446 -23.89 -7.56 -4.90
N GLY A 447 -24.86 -6.74 -5.35
CA GLY A 447 -24.59 -5.39 -5.86
C GLY A 447 -24.02 -5.31 -7.28
N ALA A 448 -23.69 -6.44 -7.92
CA ALA A 448 -23.24 -6.45 -9.31
C ALA A 448 -24.39 -6.20 -10.30
N ALA A 449 -24.10 -5.52 -11.41
CA ALA A 449 -25.06 -5.34 -12.50
C ALA A 449 -25.47 -6.71 -13.07
N THR A 450 -26.75 -6.87 -13.42
CA THR A 450 -27.26 -8.11 -13.98
C THR A 450 -26.73 -8.35 -15.40
N ARG A 451 -26.28 -9.58 -15.65
CA ARG A 451 -25.73 -10.03 -16.93
C ARG A 451 -26.42 -11.31 -17.38
N CYS A 452 -26.44 -11.51 -18.69
CA CYS A 452 -26.84 -12.75 -19.31
C CYS A 452 -25.72 -13.76 -19.16
N ILE A 453 -26.00 -14.92 -18.57
CA ILE A 453 -25.00 -15.95 -18.32
C ILE A 453 -25.55 -17.32 -18.66
N ASN A 454 -24.65 -18.24 -19.00
CA ASN A 454 -24.97 -19.64 -19.14
C ASN A 454 -25.03 -20.26 -17.75
N VAL A 455 -26.20 -20.75 -17.33
CA VAL A 455 -26.27 -21.53 -16.10
C VAL A 455 -25.83 -22.95 -16.40
N VAL A 456 -24.75 -23.39 -15.77
CA VAL A 456 -24.17 -24.69 -16.00
C VAL A 456 -24.51 -25.67 -14.87
N ALA A 457 -24.52 -26.95 -15.22
CA ALA A 457 -24.74 -28.02 -14.26
C ALA A 457 -23.55 -28.15 -13.29
N MET A 458 -23.79 -28.82 -12.17
CA MET A 458 -22.75 -29.13 -11.19
C MET A 458 -21.54 -29.85 -11.83
N GLY A 459 -20.34 -29.52 -11.36
CA GLY A 459 -19.07 -30.06 -11.85
C GLY A 459 -18.61 -29.51 -13.20
N ALA A 460 -19.47 -28.77 -13.92
CA ALA A 460 -19.08 -28.05 -15.12
C ALA A 460 -18.17 -26.86 -14.78
N THR A 461 -17.42 -26.41 -15.78
CA THR A 461 -16.61 -25.21 -15.70
C THR A 461 -17.51 -23.97 -15.56
N CYS A 462 -17.17 -23.10 -14.62
CA CYS A 462 -17.79 -21.79 -14.46
C CYS A 462 -16.75 -20.70 -14.70
N ASP A 463 -17.19 -19.56 -15.19
CA ASP A 463 -16.36 -18.39 -15.50
C ASP A 463 -17.24 -17.13 -15.56
N GLU A 464 -16.71 -16.02 -16.05
CA GLU A 464 -17.45 -14.75 -16.17
C GLU A 464 -18.71 -14.83 -17.06
N THR A 465 -18.80 -15.88 -17.89
CA THR A 465 -19.90 -16.15 -18.82
C THR A 465 -20.72 -17.38 -18.44
N HIS A 466 -20.24 -18.18 -17.48
CA HIS A 466 -20.87 -19.41 -17.01
C HIS A 466 -21.04 -19.38 -15.49
N ASP A 467 -22.28 -19.32 -15.02
CA ASP A 467 -22.60 -19.33 -13.59
C ASP A 467 -23.20 -20.65 -13.17
N CYS A 468 -23.08 -20.94 -11.89
CA CYS A 468 -23.57 -22.17 -11.32
C CYS A 468 -25.09 -22.12 -11.10
N ALA A 469 -25.73 -23.28 -11.17
CA ALA A 469 -27.13 -23.40 -10.80
C ALA A 469 -27.37 -22.93 -9.35
N ASP A 470 -28.60 -22.51 -9.03
CA ASP A 470 -28.96 -22.03 -7.70
C ASP A 470 -28.59 -23.04 -6.60
N GLY A 471 -28.05 -22.56 -5.49
CA GLY A 471 -27.51 -23.41 -4.42
C GLY A 471 -26.17 -24.07 -4.76
N SER A 472 -25.45 -23.57 -5.76
CA SER A 472 -24.08 -23.94 -6.09
C SER A 472 -23.20 -22.70 -6.20
N ARG A 473 -21.89 -22.89 -6.00
CA ARG A 473 -20.88 -21.82 -6.07
C ARG A 473 -19.79 -22.19 -7.06
N CYS A 474 -19.28 -21.18 -7.76
CA CYS A 474 -18.08 -21.32 -8.57
C CYS A 474 -16.84 -21.29 -7.67
N PHE A 475 -16.08 -22.38 -7.62
CA PHE A 475 -14.79 -22.41 -6.92
C PHE A 475 -13.64 -22.54 -7.91
N LEU A 476 -12.54 -21.85 -7.65
CA LEU A 476 -11.38 -21.86 -8.55
C LEU A 476 -10.74 -23.25 -8.59
N THR A 477 -10.57 -23.83 -9.77
CA THR A 477 -9.85 -25.11 -9.94
C THR A 477 -8.41 -24.93 -10.40
N ASP A 478 -8.06 -23.75 -10.87
CA ASP A 478 -6.69 -23.35 -11.14
C ASP A 478 -6.45 -22.02 -10.41
N LEU A 479 -5.66 -22.03 -9.35
CA LEU A 479 -5.38 -20.80 -8.58
C LEU A 479 -4.63 -19.73 -9.38
N SER A 480 -4.12 -20.08 -10.56
CA SER A 480 -3.49 -19.14 -11.48
C SER A 480 -4.40 -18.61 -12.57
N ASP A 481 -5.60 -19.16 -12.71
CA ASP A 481 -6.68 -18.64 -13.54
C ASP A 481 -7.89 -18.38 -12.64
N ARG A 482 -8.06 -17.13 -12.26
CA ARG A 482 -9.13 -16.71 -11.33
C ARG A 482 -10.47 -16.57 -12.03
N PHE A 483 -10.48 -16.64 -13.35
CA PHE A 483 -11.67 -16.43 -14.15
C PHE A 483 -12.33 -17.76 -14.47
N VAL A 484 -11.67 -18.88 -14.17
CA VAL A 484 -12.17 -20.22 -14.50
C VAL A 484 -12.18 -21.11 -13.25
N GLY A 485 -13.36 -21.59 -12.91
CA GLY A 485 -13.62 -22.48 -11.79
C GLY A 485 -14.46 -23.69 -12.18
N ARG A 486 -14.99 -24.39 -11.18
CA ARG A 486 -16.03 -25.39 -11.34
C ARG A 486 -17.19 -25.15 -10.37
N CYS A 487 -18.37 -25.59 -10.75
CA CYS A 487 -19.55 -25.50 -9.92
C CYS A 487 -19.61 -26.62 -8.88
N GLY A 488 -19.64 -26.26 -7.60
CA GLY A 488 -19.91 -27.19 -6.49
C GLY A 488 -21.20 -26.81 -5.76
N VAL A 489 -22.05 -27.78 -5.43
CA VAL A 489 -23.25 -27.52 -4.60
C VAL A 489 -22.89 -27.15 -3.18
N ASP A 490 -23.68 -26.26 -2.60
CA ASP A 490 -23.60 -25.92 -1.20
C ASP A 490 -23.68 -27.17 -0.32
N GLY A 491 -22.76 -27.26 0.64
CA GLY A 491 -22.55 -28.44 1.47
C GLY A 491 -21.85 -29.62 0.77
N GLY A 492 -21.60 -29.58 -0.54
CA GLY A 492 -20.86 -30.60 -1.29
C GLY A 492 -19.41 -30.21 -1.58
N LEU A 493 -18.60 -31.14 -2.08
CA LEU A 493 -17.16 -30.92 -2.32
C LEU A 493 -16.92 -29.73 -3.26
N GLY A 494 -16.12 -28.75 -2.80
CA GLY A 494 -15.80 -27.52 -3.54
C GLY A 494 -16.93 -26.49 -3.56
N GLY A 495 -18.17 -26.85 -3.28
CA GLY A 495 -19.22 -25.89 -3.01
C GLY A 495 -19.05 -25.29 -1.62
N GLY A 496 -19.75 -24.21 -1.32
CA GLY A 496 -19.51 -23.55 -0.06
C GLY A 496 -20.32 -24.10 1.10
N CYS A 497 -19.97 -23.70 2.31
CA CYS A 497 -20.55 -24.31 3.51
C CYS A 497 -21.98 -23.82 3.75
N ASN A 498 -22.83 -24.72 4.24
CA ASN A 498 -24.19 -24.37 4.64
C ASN A 498 -24.16 -23.47 5.88
N ALA A 499 -24.89 -22.35 5.81
CA ALA A 499 -25.04 -21.44 6.95
C ALA A 499 -25.94 -22.00 8.08
N THR A 500 -26.77 -23.00 7.77
CA THR A 500 -27.65 -23.67 8.74
C THR A 500 -27.50 -25.18 8.67
N GLY A 501 -27.52 -25.85 9.84
CA GLY A 501 -27.36 -27.31 9.93
C GLY A 501 -25.90 -27.77 9.85
N ALA A 502 -25.69 -28.97 9.32
CA ALA A 502 -24.33 -29.49 9.09
C ALA A 502 -23.67 -28.67 7.96
N ALA A 503 -22.54 -28.03 8.28
CA ALA A 503 -21.85 -27.14 7.36
C ALA A 503 -21.49 -27.81 6.03
N CYS A 504 -21.17 -29.11 6.06
CA CYS A 504 -20.87 -29.92 4.88
C CYS A 504 -21.50 -31.31 4.99
N SER A 505 -21.75 -31.94 3.84
CA SER A 505 -22.33 -33.27 3.73
C SER A 505 -21.28 -34.37 3.93
N GLY A 506 -21.67 -35.46 4.58
CA GLY A 506 -20.81 -36.63 4.74
C GLY A 506 -19.56 -36.36 5.58
N THR A 507 -18.38 -36.74 5.08
CA THR A 507 -17.09 -36.60 5.76
C THR A 507 -16.35 -35.30 5.41
N LEU A 508 -17.01 -34.38 4.70
CA LEU A 508 -16.43 -33.11 4.30
C LEU A 508 -16.33 -32.17 5.50
N THR A 509 -15.33 -31.29 5.48
CA THR A 509 -15.15 -30.28 6.52
C THR A 509 -15.15 -28.89 5.89
N CYS A 510 -15.81 -27.95 6.56
CA CYS A 510 -15.85 -26.56 6.12
C CYS A 510 -14.50 -25.87 6.31
N SER A 511 -14.03 -25.11 5.33
CA SER A 511 -12.77 -24.37 5.39
C SER A 511 -12.79 -23.17 6.35
N SER A 512 -13.98 -22.61 6.63
CA SER A 512 -14.19 -21.51 7.57
C SER A 512 -15.39 -21.82 8.46
N THR A 513 -15.15 -22.20 9.71
CA THR A 513 -16.24 -22.46 10.67
C THR A 513 -16.83 -21.19 11.26
N GLU A 514 -16.07 -20.09 11.28
CA GLU A 514 -16.52 -18.81 11.84
C GLU A 514 -17.37 -18.01 10.86
N THR A 515 -17.13 -18.17 9.55
CA THR A 515 -17.90 -17.54 8.47
C THR A 515 -18.25 -18.57 7.39
N PRO A 516 -19.18 -19.51 7.69
CA PRO A 516 -19.53 -20.60 6.78
C PRO A 516 -19.98 -20.12 5.38
N GLU A 517 -20.60 -18.95 5.30
CA GLU A 517 -21.00 -18.31 4.03
C GLU A 517 -19.80 -18.05 3.10
N ASN A 518 -18.61 -17.84 3.66
CA ASN A 518 -17.36 -17.65 2.92
C ASN A 518 -16.50 -18.92 2.85
N GLY A 519 -16.92 -20.01 3.50
CA GLY A 519 -16.21 -21.28 3.54
C GLY A 519 -16.50 -22.19 2.35
N LEU A 520 -15.58 -23.12 2.07
CA LEU A 520 -15.69 -24.22 1.10
C LEU A 520 -15.73 -25.57 1.82
N CYS A 521 -16.53 -26.50 1.32
CA CYS A 521 -16.56 -27.87 1.82
C CYS A 521 -15.46 -28.71 1.16
N GLN A 522 -14.57 -29.26 1.97
CA GLN A 522 -13.32 -29.88 1.52
C GLN A 522 -13.16 -31.30 2.06
N ASN A 523 -12.43 -32.14 1.35
CA ASN A 523 -11.93 -33.40 1.91
C ASN A 523 -10.84 -33.12 2.93
N VAL A 524 -10.78 -33.88 4.02
CA VAL A 524 -9.64 -33.87 4.95
C VAL A 524 -8.69 -34.99 4.56
N VAL A 525 -7.47 -34.62 4.18
CA VAL A 525 -6.46 -35.53 3.65
C VAL A 525 -5.37 -35.79 4.69
N ALA A 526 -5.06 -37.07 4.92
CA ALA A 526 -4.04 -37.49 5.87
C ALA A 526 -2.61 -37.19 5.40
N ALA A 527 -1.64 -37.21 6.32
CA ALA A 527 -0.24 -36.98 6.01
C ALA A 527 0.30 -37.94 4.94
N GLY A 528 1.07 -37.40 4.00
CA GLY A 528 1.69 -38.15 2.89
C GLY A 528 0.75 -38.46 1.73
N MET A 529 -0.55 -38.21 1.86
CA MET A 529 -1.52 -38.44 0.78
C MET A 529 -1.58 -37.24 -0.18
N PRO A 530 -1.94 -37.47 -1.46
CA PRO A 530 -2.09 -36.39 -2.43
C PRO A 530 -3.26 -35.48 -2.03
N CYS A 531 -3.07 -34.19 -2.22
CA CYS A 531 -4.08 -33.16 -2.00
C CYS A 531 -4.25 -32.31 -3.25
N ASN A 532 -5.44 -31.75 -3.45
CA ASN A 532 -5.78 -30.89 -4.56
C ASN A 532 -6.53 -29.65 -4.07
N ARG A 533 -5.88 -28.49 -4.09
CA ARG A 533 -6.50 -27.22 -3.69
C ARG A 533 -7.47 -26.73 -4.77
N PRO A 534 -8.60 -26.10 -4.40
CA PRO A 534 -9.08 -25.83 -3.05
C PRO A 534 -10.01 -26.93 -2.51
N VAL A 535 -10.19 -28.07 -3.19
CA VAL A 535 -11.18 -29.09 -2.78
C VAL A 535 -10.68 -29.99 -1.65
N ASP A 536 -9.38 -30.06 -1.43
CA ASP A 536 -8.78 -30.79 -0.32
C ASP A 536 -8.14 -29.81 0.68
N ARG A 537 -8.33 -30.08 1.96
CA ARG A 537 -7.54 -29.56 3.07
C ARG A 537 -6.78 -30.69 3.71
N CYS A 538 -5.57 -30.43 4.15
CA CYS A 538 -4.85 -31.42 4.95
C CYS A 538 -5.42 -31.46 6.38
N ALA A 539 -5.21 -32.58 7.08
CA ALA A 539 -5.52 -32.67 8.50
C ALA A 539 -4.75 -31.60 9.31
N GLU A 540 -5.20 -31.34 10.53
CA GLU A 540 -4.58 -30.34 11.42
C GLU A 540 -3.06 -30.57 11.59
N GLY A 541 -2.27 -29.50 11.55
CA GLY A 541 -0.80 -29.55 11.60
C GLY A 541 -0.11 -29.95 10.28
N LEU A 542 -0.87 -30.07 9.19
CA LEU A 542 -0.38 -30.39 7.86
C LEU A 542 -0.74 -29.29 6.86
N ASN A 543 0.11 -29.10 5.85
CA ASN A 543 -0.16 -28.21 4.72
C ASN A 543 -0.07 -28.97 3.38
N CYS A 544 -0.88 -28.55 2.41
CA CYS A 544 -0.84 -29.08 1.06
C CYS A 544 0.32 -28.47 0.28
N VAL A 545 1.46 -29.15 0.29
CA VAL A 545 2.67 -28.72 -0.42
C VAL A 545 2.53 -29.07 -1.89
N LEU A 546 2.41 -28.04 -2.72
CA LEU A 546 2.18 -28.18 -4.16
C LEU A 546 3.36 -28.89 -4.83
N ASN A 547 3.04 -29.82 -5.74
CA ASN A 547 4.04 -30.51 -6.53
C ASN A 547 4.67 -29.53 -7.54
N GLU A 548 5.91 -29.76 -7.93
CA GLU A 548 6.58 -28.95 -8.96
C GLU A 548 5.75 -28.94 -10.25
N GLY A 549 5.55 -27.74 -10.82
CA GLY A 549 4.70 -27.57 -12.01
C GLY A 549 3.19 -27.52 -11.73
N SER A 550 2.73 -27.91 -10.54
CA SER A 550 1.31 -27.86 -10.18
C SER A 550 0.99 -26.65 -9.30
N LEU A 551 -0.24 -26.16 -9.46
CA LEU A 551 -0.76 -25.02 -8.71
C LEU A 551 -1.87 -25.40 -7.73
N THR A 552 -2.33 -26.63 -7.84
CA THR A 552 -3.46 -27.17 -7.09
C THR A 552 -3.15 -28.53 -6.51
N ALA A 553 -2.50 -29.41 -7.28
CA ALA A 553 -2.09 -30.73 -6.80
C ALA A 553 -0.80 -30.66 -5.98
N GLY A 554 -0.80 -31.35 -4.86
CA GLY A 554 0.30 -31.40 -3.91
C GLY A 554 0.28 -32.68 -3.09
N THR A 555 1.04 -32.68 -2.00
CA THR A 555 1.02 -33.71 -0.98
C THR A 555 0.85 -33.08 0.39
N CYS A 556 0.01 -33.66 1.24
CA CYS A 556 -0.10 -33.20 2.63
C CYS A 556 1.18 -33.52 3.40
N ARG A 557 1.89 -32.49 3.83
CA ARG A 557 3.15 -32.60 4.58
C ARG A 557 2.99 -31.89 5.91
N ALA A 558 3.66 -32.41 6.94
CA ALA A 558 3.70 -31.73 8.23
C ALA A 558 4.29 -30.32 8.07
N GLU A 559 3.79 -29.37 8.84
CA GLU A 559 4.37 -28.04 8.93
C GLU A 559 5.87 -28.14 9.20
N GLY A 560 6.63 -27.27 8.54
CA GLY A 560 8.06 -27.15 8.63
C GLY A 560 8.86 -28.37 8.17
N SER A 561 8.26 -29.33 7.47
CA SER A 561 8.96 -30.57 7.07
C SER A 561 9.66 -30.50 5.71
N VAL A 562 9.17 -29.68 4.77
CA VAL A 562 9.70 -29.56 3.40
C VAL A 562 9.57 -28.12 2.89
N ALA A 563 10.24 -27.79 1.78
CA ALA A 563 9.98 -26.50 1.12
C ALA A 563 8.53 -26.38 0.64
N GLY A 564 7.91 -25.23 0.87
CA GLY A 564 6.50 -24.95 0.58
C GLY A 564 5.51 -25.36 1.67
N SER A 565 5.91 -26.10 2.71
CA SER A 565 5.05 -26.28 3.89
C SER A 565 5.05 -25.01 4.74
N GLU A 566 3.97 -24.76 5.49
CA GLU A 566 3.93 -23.68 6.47
C GLU A 566 5.03 -23.83 7.53
N CYS A 567 5.49 -22.73 8.09
CA CYS A 567 6.48 -22.76 9.16
C CYS A 567 5.85 -23.25 10.47
N ARG A 568 6.56 -24.12 11.20
CA ARG A 568 6.18 -24.53 12.56
C ARG A 568 6.29 -23.34 13.52
N ALA A 569 5.38 -23.28 14.49
CA ALA A 569 5.59 -22.45 15.66
C ALA A 569 6.78 -22.99 16.49
N GLY A 570 7.68 -22.10 16.92
CA GLY A 570 8.80 -22.41 17.83
C GLY A 570 10.19 -22.14 17.27
N ASP A 571 11.22 -22.59 18.01
CA ASP A 571 12.63 -22.21 17.78
C ASP A 571 13.23 -22.76 16.47
N MET A 572 12.67 -23.86 15.94
CA MET A 572 13.06 -24.43 14.64
C MET A 572 11.84 -24.50 13.71
N PRO A 573 11.49 -23.37 13.05
CA PRO A 573 10.27 -23.28 12.24
C PRO A 573 10.31 -24.19 11.00
N CYS A 574 11.51 -24.56 10.54
CA CYS A 574 11.69 -25.44 9.38
C CYS A 574 12.71 -26.54 9.68
N GLY A 575 12.60 -27.65 8.94
CA GLY A 575 13.54 -28.77 9.00
C GLY A 575 14.96 -28.36 8.59
N ALA A 576 15.93 -29.21 8.90
CA ALA A 576 17.33 -28.94 8.58
C ALA A 576 17.52 -28.63 7.08
N GLY A 577 18.23 -27.53 6.79
CA GLY A 577 18.49 -27.06 5.43
C GLY A 577 17.40 -26.17 4.82
N LEU A 578 16.33 -25.88 5.55
CA LEU A 578 15.24 -24.99 5.14
C LEU A 578 15.24 -23.71 5.98
N THR A 579 14.79 -22.61 5.37
CA THR A 579 14.64 -21.32 6.04
C THR A 579 13.17 -20.92 6.02
N CYS A 580 12.63 -20.46 7.14
CA CYS A 580 11.27 -19.91 7.14
C CYS A 580 11.26 -18.60 6.36
N SER A 581 10.24 -18.43 5.52
CA SER A 581 10.10 -17.23 4.70
C SER A 581 9.93 -15.99 5.61
N SER A 582 9.10 -16.08 6.63
CA SER A 582 8.90 -15.02 7.61
C SER A 582 9.60 -15.34 8.94
N SER A 583 9.39 -14.52 9.97
CA SER A 583 9.79 -14.89 11.33
C SER A 583 8.97 -16.10 11.80
N ALA A 584 9.50 -16.89 12.72
CA ALA A 584 8.84 -18.10 13.25
C ALA A 584 7.47 -17.86 13.92
N LEU A 585 7.09 -16.60 14.11
CA LEU A 585 5.84 -16.15 14.74
C LEU A 585 4.79 -15.67 13.74
N SER A 586 5.14 -15.53 12.47
CA SER A 586 4.23 -15.13 11.39
C SER A 586 3.97 -16.31 10.46
N ALA A 587 2.78 -16.33 9.83
CA ALA A 587 2.41 -17.34 8.85
C ALA A 587 3.36 -17.30 7.63
N GLY A 588 4.47 -18.03 7.74
CA GLY A 588 5.46 -18.21 6.70
C GLY A 588 5.40 -19.59 6.09
N PHE A 589 6.25 -19.83 5.11
CA PHE A 589 6.47 -21.14 4.49
C PHE A 589 7.96 -21.44 4.44
N CYS A 590 8.32 -22.70 4.52
CA CYS A 590 9.72 -23.12 4.47
C CYS A 590 10.25 -23.04 3.04
N GLN A 591 11.49 -22.57 2.91
CA GLN A 591 12.15 -22.35 1.62
C GLN A 591 13.48 -23.10 1.60
N THR A 592 13.82 -23.71 0.46
CA THR A 592 15.21 -24.12 0.16
C THR A 592 15.99 -22.94 -0.40
N ASN A 593 17.29 -22.87 -0.13
CA ASN A 593 18.18 -21.93 -0.79
C ASN A 593 18.66 -22.50 -2.13
N ALA A 594 18.49 -21.76 -3.22
CA ALA A 594 19.09 -22.09 -4.51
C ALA A 594 20.60 -21.86 -4.49
N ALA A 595 21.32 -22.57 -5.35
CA ALA A 595 22.65 -22.14 -5.75
C ALA A 595 22.57 -20.86 -6.61
N ALA A 596 23.67 -20.11 -6.70
CA ALA A 596 23.76 -18.98 -7.63
C ALA A 596 23.50 -19.44 -9.07
N GLY A 597 22.61 -18.77 -9.80
CA GLY A 597 22.19 -19.23 -11.14
C GLY A 597 21.24 -20.43 -11.15
N GLY A 598 20.87 -20.95 -9.97
CA GLY A 598 19.93 -22.06 -9.82
C GLY A 598 18.49 -21.65 -10.11
N MET A 599 17.60 -22.64 -10.20
CA MET A 599 16.17 -22.39 -10.35
C MET A 599 15.59 -21.75 -9.08
N CYS A 600 14.60 -20.88 -9.25
CA CYS A 600 13.79 -20.33 -8.18
C CYS A 600 12.30 -20.42 -8.53
N ASN A 601 11.44 -20.30 -7.53
CA ASN A 601 9.99 -20.32 -7.71
C ASN A 601 9.41 -18.93 -7.37
N PRO A 602 9.15 -18.09 -8.39
CA PRO A 602 8.73 -16.71 -8.17
C PRO A 602 7.34 -16.56 -7.53
N LEU A 603 6.49 -17.59 -7.61
CA LEU A 603 5.10 -17.49 -7.17
C LEU A 603 4.89 -18.05 -5.77
N GLN A 604 5.41 -19.25 -5.53
CA GLN A 604 5.24 -19.93 -4.25
C GLN A 604 6.39 -19.63 -3.29
N GLY A 605 7.48 -19.04 -3.79
CA GLY A 605 8.68 -18.75 -3.00
C GLY A 605 9.36 -19.99 -2.44
N THR A 606 9.00 -21.22 -2.83
CA THR A 606 9.54 -22.44 -2.21
C THR A 606 11.06 -22.58 -2.35
N ILE A 607 11.65 -21.89 -3.32
CA ILE A 607 13.08 -21.83 -3.54
C ILE A 607 13.50 -20.35 -3.55
N ARG A 608 14.30 -19.95 -2.56
CA ARG A 608 14.84 -18.61 -2.38
C ARG A 608 16.20 -18.48 -3.04
N CYS A 609 16.48 -17.34 -3.65
CA CYS A 609 17.80 -17.04 -4.17
C CYS A 609 18.81 -16.73 -3.06
N PRO A 610 20.10 -17.05 -3.29
CA PRO A 610 21.15 -16.72 -2.33
C PRO A 610 21.26 -15.20 -2.14
N MET A 611 21.85 -14.77 -1.03
CA MET A 611 21.97 -13.35 -0.68
C MET A 611 22.60 -12.54 -1.83
N GLY A 612 21.97 -11.41 -2.17
CA GLY A 612 22.38 -10.55 -3.28
C GLY A 612 21.84 -10.96 -4.66
N GLN A 613 21.08 -12.04 -4.75
CA GLN A 613 20.36 -12.45 -5.97
C GLN A 613 18.84 -12.34 -5.78
N VAL A 614 18.15 -12.20 -6.90
CA VAL A 614 16.70 -12.13 -7.00
C VAL A 614 16.20 -13.18 -7.99
N CYS A 615 14.94 -13.59 -7.82
CA CYS A 615 14.31 -14.55 -8.71
C CYS A 615 13.84 -13.87 -10.00
N GLY A 616 14.59 -14.03 -11.08
CA GLY A 616 14.19 -13.59 -12.42
C GLY A 616 13.15 -14.55 -13.00
N ALA A 617 11.88 -14.15 -13.01
CA ALA A 617 10.79 -14.96 -13.53
C ALA A 617 10.92 -15.19 -15.04
N THR A 618 10.88 -16.46 -15.45
CA THR A 618 10.89 -16.90 -16.86
C THR A 618 9.58 -17.54 -17.27
N ALA A 619 8.75 -17.92 -16.29
CA ALA A 619 7.37 -18.39 -16.44
C ALA A 619 6.63 -18.22 -15.11
N TYR A 620 5.33 -18.54 -15.09
CA TYR A 620 4.44 -18.37 -13.95
C TYR A 620 4.97 -18.91 -12.61
N ASN A 621 5.58 -20.09 -12.63
CA ASN A 621 6.08 -20.79 -11.44
C ASN A 621 7.56 -21.15 -11.53
N ARG A 622 8.29 -20.56 -12.49
CA ARG A 622 9.71 -20.85 -12.73
C ARG A 622 10.48 -19.56 -12.97
N GLY A 623 11.66 -19.50 -12.36
CA GLY A 623 12.62 -18.45 -12.61
C GLY A 623 14.04 -18.94 -12.36
N THR A 624 14.98 -18.04 -12.54
CA THR A 624 16.41 -18.29 -12.29
C THR A 624 16.94 -17.24 -11.35
N CYS A 625 17.74 -17.67 -10.37
CA CYS A 625 18.43 -16.75 -9.48
C CYS A 625 19.52 -16.00 -10.23
N ALA A 626 19.38 -14.68 -10.28
CA ALA A 626 20.34 -13.79 -10.91
C ALA A 626 20.60 -12.58 -10.01
N ALA A 627 21.77 -11.96 -10.17
CA ALA A 627 21.98 -10.65 -9.57
C ALA A 627 20.95 -9.65 -10.13
N LEU A 628 20.61 -8.62 -9.34
CA LEU A 628 19.89 -7.47 -9.89
C LEU A 628 20.68 -6.91 -11.06
N THR A 629 20.03 -6.78 -12.22
CA THR A 629 20.69 -6.24 -13.41
C THR A 629 20.85 -4.73 -13.35
N GLY A 630 20.10 -4.05 -12.48
CA GLY A 630 20.24 -2.63 -12.20
C GLY A 630 19.17 -2.12 -11.26
N MET A 631 19.26 -0.83 -10.93
CA MET A 631 18.14 -0.08 -10.35
C MET A 631 17.35 0.58 -11.48
N GLU A 632 16.12 1.00 -11.21
CA GLU A 632 15.41 1.94 -12.07
C GLU A 632 16.16 3.27 -12.23
N THR A 633 15.77 4.08 -13.19
CA THR A 633 16.39 5.38 -13.44
C THR A 633 15.33 6.39 -13.85
N GLU A 634 15.03 7.30 -12.95
CA GLU A 634 14.03 8.34 -13.18
C GLU A 634 14.51 9.45 -14.13
N PRO A 635 13.60 10.07 -14.92
CA PRO A 635 12.16 9.74 -15.01
C PRO A 635 11.90 8.54 -15.92
N ASN A 636 11.05 7.61 -15.50
CA ASN A 636 10.58 6.47 -16.31
C ASN A 636 9.03 6.31 -16.28
N ASP A 637 8.31 7.33 -15.79
CA ASP A 637 6.85 7.47 -15.58
C ASP A 637 5.93 7.10 -16.77
N SER A 638 6.48 6.83 -17.93
CA SER A 638 5.72 6.51 -19.14
C SER A 638 6.56 5.70 -20.13
N PRO A 639 5.94 4.96 -21.05
CA PRO A 639 6.67 4.28 -22.13
C PRO A 639 7.62 5.20 -22.91
N SER A 640 7.22 6.46 -23.14
CA SER A 640 8.05 7.47 -23.82
C SER A 640 9.20 8.03 -22.98
N ALA A 641 9.13 7.90 -21.65
CA ALA A 641 10.18 8.34 -20.74
C ALA A 641 11.27 7.29 -20.52
N VAL A 642 11.09 6.07 -21.02
CA VAL A 642 12.11 5.01 -20.89
C VAL A 642 13.36 5.37 -21.68
N MET A 643 14.36 5.93 -20.98
CA MET A 643 15.65 6.31 -21.56
C MET A 643 16.59 5.11 -21.75
N ALA A 644 16.31 3.97 -21.11
CA ALA A 644 17.14 2.78 -21.16
C ALA A 644 17.01 2.04 -22.50
N SER A 645 18.11 1.44 -22.96
CA SER A 645 18.07 0.55 -24.11
C SER A 645 17.09 -0.61 -23.86
N PRO A 646 16.27 -1.00 -24.85
CA PRO A 646 15.36 -2.12 -24.72
C PRO A 646 16.09 -3.40 -24.30
N ILE A 647 15.56 -4.09 -23.30
CA ILE A 647 16.15 -5.33 -22.80
C ILE A 647 15.84 -6.50 -23.76
N SER A 648 16.81 -7.38 -24.01
CA SER A 648 16.65 -8.57 -24.88
C SER A 648 16.80 -9.89 -24.13
N THR A 649 17.12 -9.83 -22.85
CA THR A 649 17.27 -10.98 -21.95
C THR A 649 16.50 -10.71 -20.65
N THR A 650 16.28 -11.75 -19.84
CA THR A 650 15.66 -11.61 -18.52
C THR A 650 16.42 -10.57 -17.70
N THR A 651 15.72 -9.50 -17.33
CA THR A 651 16.25 -8.36 -16.59
C THR A 651 15.47 -8.25 -15.29
N THR A 652 16.16 -7.96 -14.20
CA THR A 652 15.58 -7.70 -12.88
C THR A 652 16.02 -6.32 -12.42
N ARG A 653 15.05 -5.41 -12.26
CA ARG A 653 15.29 -4.05 -11.78
C ARG A 653 14.76 -3.88 -10.37
N GLY A 654 15.58 -3.36 -9.49
CA GLY A 654 15.14 -2.87 -8.19
C GLY A 654 14.59 -1.47 -8.34
N GLY A 655 13.50 -1.17 -7.63
CA GLY A 655 12.82 0.11 -7.72
C GLY A 655 12.01 0.45 -6.48
N SER A 656 11.38 1.61 -6.48
CA SER A 656 10.42 2.09 -5.48
C SER A 656 9.28 2.78 -6.20
N LEU A 657 8.04 2.56 -5.78
CA LEU A 657 6.87 3.25 -6.33
C LEU A 657 6.31 4.23 -5.28
N PRO A 658 6.80 5.47 -5.20
CA PRO A 658 6.10 6.55 -4.50
C PRO A 658 4.65 6.73 -5.00
N PHE A 659 3.89 7.55 -4.28
CA PHE A 659 2.48 7.73 -4.61
C PHE A 659 2.28 8.31 -6.02
N GLY A 660 1.60 7.57 -6.89
CA GLY A 660 1.29 7.98 -8.27
C GLY A 660 2.43 7.80 -9.27
N ASP A 661 3.53 7.19 -8.84
CA ASP A 661 4.69 6.82 -9.65
C ASP A 661 4.40 5.62 -10.56
N VAL A 662 5.09 5.56 -11.70
CA VAL A 662 4.92 4.49 -12.70
C VAL A 662 6.27 4.09 -13.32
N ASP A 663 6.75 2.90 -13.00
CA ASP A 663 8.03 2.45 -13.53
C ASP A 663 7.91 1.65 -14.82
N CYS A 664 8.26 2.27 -15.95
CA CYS A 664 8.24 1.61 -17.25
C CYS A 664 9.61 1.05 -17.68
N VAL A 665 9.59 -0.14 -18.28
CA VAL A 665 10.74 -0.77 -18.94
C VAL A 665 10.40 -1.17 -20.37
N ALA A 666 11.36 -0.99 -21.29
CA ALA A 666 11.23 -1.38 -22.68
C ALA A 666 11.85 -2.76 -22.92
N VAL A 667 11.14 -3.69 -23.56
CA VAL A 667 11.55 -5.07 -23.83
C VAL A 667 11.48 -5.40 -25.33
N THR A 668 12.56 -5.95 -25.88
CA THR A 668 12.62 -6.44 -27.27
C THR A 668 12.03 -7.84 -27.33
N VAL A 669 10.98 -8.01 -28.12
CA VAL A 669 10.29 -9.28 -28.30
C VAL A 669 10.56 -9.80 -29.73
N PRO A 670 10.98 -11.07 -29.91
CA PRO A 670 11.13 -11.66 -31.24
C PRO A 670 9.77 -11.89 -31.91
N ALA A 671 9.76 -12.17 -33.21
CA ALA A 671 8.53 -12.51 -33.92
C ALA A 671 7.87 -13.75 -33.31
N ASN A 672 6.56 -13.67 -33.12
CA ASN A 672 5.72 -14.67 -32.43
C ASN A 672 6.13 -14.89 -30.95
N GLY A 673 6.95 -14.00 -30.39
CA GLY A 673 7.44 -14.11 -29.02
C GLY A 673 6.36 -13.83 -27.98
N SER A 674 6.75 -13.95 -26.72
CA SER A 674 5.90 -13.67 -25.57
C SER A 674 6.63 -12.88 -24.49
N VAL A 675 5.90 -12.14 -23.66
CA VAL A 675 6.45 -11.37 -22.54
C VAL A 675 6.06 -12.02 -21.22
N THR A 676 7.03 -12.23 -20.33
CA THR A 676 6.80 -12.56 -18.93
C THR A 676 7.29 -11.41 -18.05
N ALA A 677 6.44 -10.91 -17.16
CA ALA A 677 6.77 -9.87 -16.22
C ALA A 677 6.23 -10.20 -14.82
N LEU A 678 6.97 -9.84 -13.78
CA LEU A 678 6.59 -10.06 -12.38
C LEU A 678 7.11 -8.92 -11.53
N VAL A 679 6.27 -8.40 -10.64
CA VAL A 679 6.72 -7.55 -9.54
C VAL A 679 6.79 -8.35 -8.25
N SER A 680 7.92 -8.35 -7.55
CA SER A 680 8.12 -9.07 -6.29
C SER A 680 9.04 -8.31 -5.34
N ASP A 681 9.32 -8.83 -4.16
CA ASP A 681 10.38 -8.39 -3.24
C ASP A 681 11.78 -8.95 -3.61
N GLY A 682 11.89 -9.57 -4.80
CA GLY A 682 13.08 -10.29 -5.26
C GLY A 682 13.19 -11.73 -4.77
N ASN A 683 12.43 -12.14 -3.76
CA ASN A 683 12.37 -13.51 -3.24
C ASN A 683 11.06 -14.23 -3.60
N GLY A 684 10.31 -13.68 -4.55
CA GLY A 684 9.03 -14.23 -5.00
C GLY A 684 7.86 -13.90 -4.07
N ARG A 685 7.99 -12.93 -3.16
CA ARG A 685 6.83 -12.39 -2.42
C ARG A 685 6.40 -11.06 -2.98
N CYS A 686 5.20 -10.66 -2.64
CA CYS A 686 4.65 -9.42 -3.14
C CYS A 686 5.06 -8.30 -2.18
N PRO A 687 5.61 -7.18 -2.68
CA PRO A 687 6.10 -6.08 -1.84
C PRO A 687 5.02 -5.44 -0.97
N ALA A 688 3.75 -5.66 -1.31
CA ALA A 688 2.59 -4.98 -0.75
C ALA A 688 1.44 -5.97 -0.50
N PRO A 689 1.17 -6.38 0.75
CA PRO A 689 -0.12 -6.96 1.14
C PRO A 689 -1.21 -5.88 1.33
N PHE A 690 -0.95 -4.61 0.95
CA PHE A 690 -1.88 -3.50 1.13
C PHE A 690 -3.19 -3.69 0.33
N PRO A 691 -4.33 -3.20 0.85
CA PRO A 691 -5.48 -2.90 0.02
C PRO A 691 -5.10 -1.75 -0.91
N GLY A 692 -4.60 -2.09 -2.10
CA GLY A 692 -4.08 -1.12 -3.04
C GLY A 692 -2.99 -1.63 -3.96
N GLY A 693 -2.45 -2.84 -3.79
CA GLY A 693 -1.80 -3.58 -4.86
C GLY A 693 -0.68 -2.96 -5.74
N ILE A 694 -0.07 -3.79 -6.59
CA ILE A 694 0.73 -3.37 -7.75
C ILE A 694 0.00 -3.85 -8.99
N SER A 695 -0.01 -3.04 -10.05
CA SER A 695 -0.43 -3.42 -11.39
C SER A 695 0.77 -3.43 -12.32
N LEU A 696 0.78 -4.40 -13.23
CA LEU A 696 1.63 -4.45 -14.41
C LEU A 696 0.79 -4.13 -15.62
N ASP A 697 1.07 -3.02 -16.28
CA ASP A 697 0.46 -2.64 -17.54
C ASP A 697 1.41 -2.97 -18.70
N MET A 698 0.88 -3.42 -19.83
CA MET A 698 1.64 -3.70 -21.04
C MET A 698 1.18 -2.82 -22.20
N TYR A 699 2.14 -2.19 -22.88
CA TYR A 699 1.91 -1.35 -24.06
C TYR A 699 2.58 -1.94 -25.30
N GLY A 700 2.00 -1.66 -26.45
CA GLY A 700 2.45 -2.09 -27.77
C GLY A 700 3.72 -1.39 -28.24
N ILE A 701 4.11 -1.71 -29.48
CA ILE A 701 5.35 -1.23 -30.10
C ILE A 701 5.43 0.29 -30.29
N ASP A 702 4.29 0.97 -30.26
CA ASP A 702 4.17 2.42 -30.37
C ASP A 702 4.29 3.14 -29.02
N GLY A 703 4.43 2.40 -27.92
CA GLY A 703 4.48 2.95 -26.56
C GLY A 703 3.19 3.62 -26.08
N THR A 704 2.08 3.53 -26.83
CA THR A 704 0.83 4.23 -26.51
C THR A 704 -0.39 3.33 -26.58
N THR A 705 -0.37 2.31 -27.44
CA THR A 705 -1.41 1.29 -27.51
C THR A 705 -1.32 0.38 -26.29
N TRP A 706 -2.20 0.61 -25.33
CA TRP A 706 -2.36 -0.28 -24.18
C TRP A 706 -2.88 -1.65 -24.64
N ARG A 707 -2.21 -2.74 -24.24
CA ARG A 707 -2.55 -4.11 -24.63
C ARG A 707 -3.28 -4.88 -23.54
N GLY A 708 -2.96 -4.63 -22.27
CA GLY A 708 -3.54 -5.33 -21.14
C GLY A 708 -2.85 -4.98 -19.84
N ALA A 709 -3.40 -5.46 -18.72
CA ALA A 709 -2.82 -5.29 -17.40
C ALA A 709 -3.07 -6.50 -16.51
N SER A 710 -2.23 -6.67 -15.51
CA SER A 710 -2.36 -7.68 -14.46
C SER A 710 -2.03 -7.07 -13.11
N SER A 711 -2.97 -7.12 -12.16
CA SER A 711 -2.76 -6.65 -10.80
C SER A 711 -2.60 -7.80 -9.82
N ASN A 712 -1.94 -7.53 -8.69
CA ASN A 712 -2.08 -8.42 -7.55
C ASN A 712 -3.51 -8.35 -7.00
N SER A 713 -3.99 -9.49 -6.56
CA SER A 713 -5.28 -9.60 -5.88
C SER A 713 -5.07 -9.71 -4.36
N ALA A 714 -6.17 -9.62 -3.61
CA ALA A 714 -6.26 -9.97 -2.19
C ALA A 714 -5.67 -11.35 -1.77
N LEU A 715 -5.50 -12.33 -2.68
CA LEU A 715 -4.98 -13.68 -2.34
C LEU A 715 -3.44 -13.80 -2.29
N GLY A 716 -2.72 -12.71 -2.02
CA GLY A 716 -1.27 -12.76 -1.73
C GLY A 716 -0.34 -13.15 -2.90
N ARG A 717 -0.82 -13.04 -4.15
CA ARG A 717 -0.01 -13.27 -5.37
C ARG A 717 0.35 -11.96 -6.04
N CYS A 718 1.53 -11.91 -6.65
CA CYS A 718 2.06 -10.64 -7.12
C CYS A 718 1.57 -10.34 -8.52
N ALA A 719 1.64 -9.07 -8.92
CA ALA A 719 1.31 -8.66 -10.28
C ALA A 719 2.20 -9.43 -11.25
N MET A 720 1.59 -10.17 -12.18
CA MET A 720 2.31 -11.02 -13.12
C MET A 720 1.66 -11.06 -14.48
N ILE A 721 2.47 -10.94 -15.53
CA ILE A 721 2.12 -11.24 -16.91
C ILE A 721 2.93 -12.47 -17.31
N ASP A 722 2.29 -13.50 -17.87
CA ASP A 722 3.00 -14.66 -18.45
C ASP A 722 2.43 -14.98 -19.83
N GLY A 723 3.07 -14.46 -20.86
CA GLY A 723 2.70 -14.68 -22.24
C GLY A 723 2.76 -16.14 -22.70
N THR A 724 3.37 -17.08 -21.95
CA THR A 724 3.27 -18.51 -22.26
C THR A 724 1.88 -19.08 -21.92
N ARG A 725 1.12 -18.37 -21.07
CA ARG A 725 -0.25 -18.71 -20.68
C ARG A 725 -1.24 -17.92 -21.51
N ALA A 726 -1.24 -18.17 -22.82
CA ALA A 726 -2.04 -17.42 -23.80
C ALA A 726 -3.55 -17.36 -23.51
N ALA A 727 -4.10 -18.34 -22.78
CA ALA A 727 -5.49 -18.31 -22.33
C ALA A 727 -5.76 -17.18 -21.32
N VAL A 728 -4.80 -16.90 -20.43
CA VAL A 728 -4.93 -15.89 -19.37
C VAL A 728 -4.36 -14.54 -19.81
N PHE A 729 -3.23 -14.54 -20.54
CA PHE A 729 -2.55 -13.34 -21.00
C PHE A 729 -2.44 -13.31 -22.54
N PRO A 730 -3.57 -13.34 -23.28
CA PRO A 730 -3.54 -13.38 -24.75
C PRO A 730 -2.84 -12.16 -25.35
N TYR A 731 -2.87 -11.02 -24.65
CA TYR A 731 -2.21 -9.78 -25.07
C TYR A 731 -0.68 -9.77 -24.91
N ALA A 732 -0.10 -10.79 -24.28
CA ALA A 732 1.33 -10.94 -24.08
C ALA A 732 1.93 -12.13 -24.85
N ASN A 733 1.14 -12.80 -25.71
CA ASN A 733 1.54 -13.96 -26.52
C ASN A 733 1.50 -13.65 -28.02
N ASN A 734 2.23 -14.43 -28.81
CA ASN A 734 2.26 -14.38 -30.28
C ASN A 734 2.47 -12.96 -30.83
N LEU A 735 3.45 -12.28 -30.26
CA LEU A 735 3.69 -10.86 -30.49
C LEU A 735 4.47 -10.65 -31.80
N PRO A 736 4.09 -9.68 -32.63
CA PRO A 736 4.97 -9.18 -33.68
C PRO A 736 6.33 -8.76 -33.10
N ALA A 737 7.41 -8.96 -33.87
CA ALA A 737 8.73 -8.53 -33.46
C ALA A 737 8.74 -7.00 -33.22
N GLY A 738 9.32 -6.57 -32.10
CA GLY A 738 9.38 -5.14 -31.76
C GLY A 738 9.70 -4.86 -30.30
N VAL A 739 9.67 -3.58 -29.94
CA VAL A 739 9.94 -3.11 -28.57
C VAL A 739 8.62 -2.84 -27.87
N TYR A 740 8.26 -3.63 -26.87
CA TYR A 740 7.08 -3.44 -26.04
C TYR A 740 7.47 -2.76 -24.73
N TYR A 741 6.49 -2.26 -23.99
CA TYR A 741 6.73 -1.60 -22.71
C TYR A 741 5.90 -2.27 -21.62
N VAL A 742 6.54 -2.51 -20.47
CA VAL A 742 5.88 -3.03 -19.27
C VAL A 742 6.05 -1.99 -18.17
N CYS A 743 4.97 -1.56 -17.57
CA CYS A 743 4.97 -0.53 -16.54
C CYS A 743 4.41 -1.08 -15.22
N ALA A 744 5.18 -0.97 -14.14
CA ALA A 744 4.73 -1.24 -12.78
C ALA A 744 4.13 0.02 -12.17
N ARG A 745 3.02 -0.09 -11.44
CA ARG A 745 2.41 1.03 -10.73
C ARG A 745 1.62 0.59 -9.50
N GLY A 746 1.35 1.51 -8.58
CA GLY A 746 0.35 1.29 -7.53
C GLY A 746 -1.06 1.03 -8.11
N PHE A 747 -1.81 0.10 -7.53
CA PHE A 747 -3.20 -0.15 -7.91
C PHE A 747 -4.16 0.83 -7.21
N ARG A 748 -4.71 1.77 -7.98
CA ARG A 748 -5.75 2.69 -7.50
C ARG A 748 -7.13 2.17 -7.88
N ASP A 749 -7.93 1.79 -6.90
CA ASP A 749 -9.38 1.66 -7.07
C ASP A 749 -10.04 2.98 -6.65
N THR A 750 -11.25 3.22 -7.16
CA THR A 750 -12.17 4.30 -6.78
C THR A 750 -12.33 4.50 -5.27
N THR A 751 -12.12 3.45 -4.47
CA THR A 751 -12.27 3.48 -3.00
C THR A 751 -10.96 3.38 -2.22
N THR A 752 -9.87 2.92 -2.83
CA THR A 752 -8.58 2.70 -2.16
C THR A 752 -7.41 3.17 -3.03
N THR A 753 -6.65 4.12 -2.49
CA THR A 753 -5.33 4.49 -2.99
C THR A 753 -4.26 3.63 -2.35
N THR A 754 -3.41 2.99 -3.16
CA THR A 754 -2.16 2.38 -2.69
C THR A 754 -1.32 3.43 -1.97
N GLY A 755 -0.74 3.06 -0.82
CA GLY A 755 0.38 3.79 -0.26
C GLY A 755 1.62 3.69 -1.15
N ALA A 756 2.65 4.46 -0.81
CA ALA A 756 3.97 4.30 -1.43
C ALA A 756 4.52 2.88 -1.17
N ILE A 757 5.23 2.33 -2.16
CA ILE A 757 5.89 1.02 -2.08
C ILE A 757 7.39 1.29 -2.06
N GLY A 758 7.98 1.28 -0.86
CA GLY A 758 9.36 1.71 -0.66
C GLY A 758 10.42 0.84 -1.34
N SER A 759 10.10 -0.39 -1.74
CA SER A 759 10.98 -1.22 -2.56
C SER A 759 10.21 -2.31 -3.30
N TYR A 760 10.57 -2.57 -4.55
CA TYR A 760 10.13 -3.73 -5.31
C TYR A 760 11.24 -4.20 -6.28
N VAL A 761 11.04 -5.37 -6.87
CA VAL A 761 11.85 -5.94 -7.96
C VAL A 761 10.93 -6.27 -9.12
N LEU A 762 11.11 -5.61 -10.26
CA LEU A 762 10.46 -5.93 -11.52
C LEU A 762 11.36 -6.86 -12.34
N SER A 763 10.91 -8.09 -12.53
CA SER A 763 11.50 -9.04 -13.46
C SER A 763 10.76 -8.99 -14.78
N VAL A 764 11.45 -8.76 -15.90
CA VAL A 764 10.86 -8.82 -17.25
C VAL A 764 11.74 -9.66 -18.15
N SER A 765 11.11 -10.52 -18.93
CA SER A 765 11.75 -11.33 -19.96
C SER A 765 10.88 -11.41 -21.21
N ALA A 766 11.53 -11.56 -22.36
CA ALA A 766 10.87 -11.98 -23.58
C ALA A 766 11.40 -13.36 -23.98
N SER A 767 10.49 -14.22 -24.43
CA SER A 767 10.83 -15.54 -24.97
C SER A 767 10.38 -15.66 -26.43
N PRO A 768 11.10 -16.41 -27.28
CA PRO A 768 10.56 -16.83 -28.57
C PRO A 768 9.30 -17.69 -28.37
N ALA A 769 8.51 -17.84 -29.44
CA ALA A 769 7.40 -18.79 -29.42
C ALA A 769 7.89 -20.18 -28.94
N PRO A 770 7.17 -20.83 -28.02
CA PRO A 770 7.52 -22.18 -27.57
C PRO A 770 7.49 -23.21 -28.71
#